data_AF-A0AAD3CM57-F1
#
_entry.id   AF-A0AAD3CM57-F1
#
_cell.length_a   1.000
_cell.length_b   1.000
_cell.length_c   1.000
_cell.angle_alpha   90.00
_cell.angle_beta   90.00
_cell.angle_gamma   90.00
#
_symmetry.space_group_name_H-M   'P 1'
#
loop_
_entity.id
_entity.type
_entity.pdbx_description
1 polymer ?
#
loop_
_entity_poly.entity_id
_entity_poly.type
_entity_poly.pdbx_seq_one_letter_code
_entity_poly.pdbx_strand_id
1 'polypeptide(L)'
;MVAENVNESLTALRQQILLYDGLDSKSEAVKFALKTIDDVQKERVHVADKDVPRQPAEITIDNGKLEEVKVRKINKDKVEKKTFGVLSFVFAFLRFLIAELPLVVLMSFAVAAHVGEYVYRAYLDPQIDLMEYTDLNRTVDRTFYQMNCDASDISTLDPQDLYIQSHFTTKNSVDHMLTHGMSVYKNILKKDTAIKLREWILERNKSLNKGDEIDVIANENRWSFYIGANEDPIVTEAIKEVANHEIFLPAVEKIVGTNPAIIEMTAITSAYGAKDQIWHYDIPAEGSPAKYGRSFIPSYSLFMNLQDTTAAMGATEVCPGTYRCTNSGDFDAYQEDGFPVSGDGVWEQGDAVFMNQQSYHRGAAHTDPNGPHRVLFIITFAPRPMDIKYETRLVGQGGSYSLRWDMWGHTLNDFRSSESRMVQPWTTLRSLGIYKPKEYQWGWDWITQQSMRLANGDTGYDESEFEPMVDDIRSFLPNIFNVEVSRGMGYKEYFQSMTKRFKEIFTKIALWASGVYVVISLYVSVLLHVVLSRREYHTSPIKGAMRSISRVAMLDAVVVCIGYLLICRTDNSDWAKAIRSKTLYSSAFLSVPQIIEEKPLAVVSRKDMLISDRLDFKNLGSLSDMLDFHGGNVKFRSVISGGSKIVQNLTPEEVEMLVEDVVDGLRREGTRLLLQNHNADWVELSVEDAKAYTKQYLFLETNNAVKAIHRESRYLESSFKYGLKYKGAMAQRYGPALVKNLTKSILDNAGVPYFDPYPLSGNSLSTPKSSSSSQKKVMPTPFGMPRFALLYPQKSFSLQRTTSSIPKKIQIEKGGMLKVGDIVEAKYEGSYNEFYKGQIMDVQEGNIVDVLYSNGLYNELDQSHVKAFVPYYEGESIEVKRSVDGAFLPAVVTGIISETAIYVRMNDNNKRRRVDHSNVRRVKQFKVGDPVFAPFNDSGEFFPAKIVKENADGTVNLLFDDGDKENNVEKRVLEAIEYI
;
A
#
# COMPACT_ATOMS: atom_id res chain seq x y z
N MET A 1 26.94 18.20 36.22
CA MET A 1 25.55 18.12 35.68
C MET A 1 25.28 16.89 34.81
N VAL A 2 25.98 16.61 33.70
CA VAL A 2 25.87 15.29 33.04
C VAL A 2 26.55 14.16 33.85
N ALA A 3 27.47 14.48 34.77
CA ALA A 3 28.13 13.50 35.64
C ALA A 3 27.39 13.17 36.96
N GLU A 4 26.49 14.02 37.44
CA GLU A 4 25.69 13.77 38.67
C GLU A 4 24.34 13.11 38.35
N ASN A 5 23.69 13.49 37.24
CA ASN A 5 22.47 12.82 36.77
C ASN A 5 22.70 11.33 36.42
N VAL A 6 23.93 10.93 36.10
CA VAL A 6 24.27 9.54 35.79
C VAL A 6 24.43 8.69 37.06
N ASN A 7 24.91 9.26 38.18
CA ASN A 7 25.13 8.47 39.41
C ASN A 7 23.82 8.25 40.20
N GLU A 8 22.90 9.23 40.19
CA GLU A 8 21.53 9.03 40.68
C GLU A 8 20.76 8.06 39.79
N SER A 9 20.94 8.11 38.46
CA SER A 9 20.32 7.16 37.53
C SER A 9 20.87 5.73 37.69
N LEU A 10 22.18 5.56 37.93
CA LEU A 10 22.79 4.25 38.20
C LEU A 10 22.40 3.67 39.57
N THR A 11 22.21 4.52 40.58
CA THR A 11 21.74 4.10 41.91
C THR A 11 20.25 3.75 41.90
N ALA A 12 19.43 4.48 41.13
CA ALA A 12 18.01 4.15 40.89
C ALA A 12 17.86 2.86 40.05
N LEU A 13 18.70 2.66 39.04
CA LEU A 13 18.74 1.44 38.23
C LEU A 13 19.16 0.22 39.08
N ARG A 14 20.12 0.39 40.01
CA ARG A 14 20.51 -0.64 40.98
C ARG A 14 19.37 -1.03 41.92
N GLN A 15 18.59 -0.06 42.41
CA GLN A 15 17.40 -0.33 43.23
C GLN A 15 16.27 -1.00 42.44
N GLN A 16 16.05 -0.62 41.17
CA GLN A 16 15.06 -1.27 40.31
C GLN A 16 15.42 -2.71 39.95
N ILE A 17 16.70 -3.04 39.75
CA ILE A 17 17.17 -4.42 39.52
C ILE A 17 16.99 -5.29 40.78
N LEU A 18 17.08 -4.70 41.99
CA LEU A 18 16.89 -5.40 43.27
C LEU A 18 15.41 -5.53 43.69
N LEU A 19 14.50 -4.75 43.10
CA LEU A 19 13.06 -4.71 43.41
C LEU A 19 12.18 -5.39 42.34
N TYR A 20 12.77 -5.93 41.27
CA TYR A 20 12.04 -6.61 40.20
C TYR A 20 11.70 -8.06 40.62
N ASP A 21 10.41 -8.33 40.86
CA ASP A 21 9.89 -9.56 41.50
C ASP A 21 9.87 -10.82 40.59
N GLY A 22 10.85 -10.94 39.69
CA GLY A 22 10.89 -12.00 38.67
C GLY A 22 12.28 -12.47 38.26
N LEU A 23 13.35 -12.09 38.97
CA LEU A 23 14.71 -12.53 38.68
C LEU A 23 15.32 -13.19 39.91
N ASP A 24 15.78 -14.43 39.78
CA ASP A 24 16.52 -15.12 40.84
C ASP A 24 17.81 -14.34 41.15
N SER A 25 17.88 -13.80 42.37
CA SER A 25 19.01 -13.02 42.91
C SER A 25 20.37 -13.72 42.83
N LYS A 26 20.42 -15.02 42.52
CA LYS A 26 21.64 -15.81 42.34
C LYS A 26 22.08 -16.01 40.88
N SER A 27 21.31 -15.53 39.89
CA SER A 27 21.64 -15.59 38.47
C SER A 27 22.96 -14.87 38.13
N GLU A 28 23.82 -15.51 37.35
CA GLU A 28 25.09 -14.91 36.86
C GLU A 28 24.86 -13.64 36.03
N ALA A 29 23.70 -13.48 35.39
CA ALA A 29 23.35 -12.27 34.65
C ALA A 29 23.11 -11.07 35.60
N VAL A 30 22.52 -11.31 36.77
CA VAL A 30 22.29 -10.27 37.79
C VAL A 30 23.61 -9.87 38.45
N LYS A 31 24.49 -10.84 38.74
CA LYS A 31 25.84 -10.56 39.26
C LYS A 31 26.70 -9.79 38.25
N PHE A 32 26.61 -10.13 36.96
CA PHE A 32 27.30 -9.41 35.89
C PHE A 32 26.79 -7.97 35.73
N ALA A 33 25.46 -7.76 35.80
CA ALA A 33 24.86 -6.42 35.76
C ALA A 33 25.28 -5.56 36.97
N LEU A 34 25.26 -6.10 38.19
CA LEU A 34 25.70 -5.39 39.40
C LEU A 34 27.21 -5.10 39.39
N LYS A 35 28.04 -6.04 38.93
CA LYS A 35 29.49 -5.84 38.78
C LYS A 35 29.84 -4.79 37.73
N THR A 36 29.09 -4.75 36.61
CA THR A 36 29.27 -3.73 35.57
C THR A 36 28.89 -2.33 36.07
N ILE A 37 27.85 -2.21 36.91
CA ILE A 37 27.51 -0.95 37.60
C ILE A 37 28.64 -0.54 38.56
N ASP A 38 29.20 -1.49 39.33
CA ASP A 38 30.31 -1.23 40.26
C ASP A 38 31.63 -0.87 39.55
N ASP A 39 31.92 -1.47 38.39
CA ASP A 39 33.13 -1.20 37.59
C ASP A 39 33.04 0.18 36.90
N VAL A 40 31.86 0.58 36.42
CA VAL A 40 31.59 1.93 35.89
C VAL A 40 31.65 2.99 37.01
N GLN A 41 31.30 2.64 38.25
CA GLN A 41 31.50 3.50 39.42
C GLN A 41 32.98 3.58 39.86
N LYS A 42 33.79 2.53 39.65
CA LYS A 42 35.22 2.49 40.02
C LYS A 42 36.15 3.15 38.99
N GLU A 43 35.87 3.06 37.69
CA GLU A 43 36.74 3.62 36.63
C GLU A 43 36.84 5.16 36.63
N ARG A 44 36.10 5.86 37.50
CA ARG A 44 36.24 7.32 37.68
C ARG A 44 37.14 7.76 38.85
N VAL A 45 37.74 6.86 39.61
CA VAL A 45 38.67 7.23 40.70
C VAL A 45 40.10 7.57 40.20
N HIS A 46 40.36 7.59 38.89
CA HIS A 46 41.69 7.95 38.34
C HIS A 46 41.76 9.14 37.38
N VAL A 47 40.74 10.00 37.31
CA VAL A 47 40.90 11.29 36.64
C VAL A 47 40.34 12.43 37.49
N ALA A 48 41.29 13.13 38.12
CA ALA A 48 41.24 14.49 38.68
C ALA A 48 40.59 14.70 40.07
N ASP A 49 41.37 14.45 41.12
CA ASP A 49 41.26 15.13 42.41
C ASP A 49 42.48 16.05 42.63
N LYS A 50 42.19 17.36 42.76
CA LYS A 50 42.90 18.30 43.63
C LYS A 50 41.82 19.09 44.39
N ASP A 51 41.77 18.82 45.69
CA ASP A 51 41.46 19.72 46.82
C ASP A 51 39.97 20.09 47.15
N VAL A 52 39.29 19.24 47.94
CA VAL A 52 39.00 19.34 49.42
C VAL A 52 38.50 20.71 49.99
N PRO A 53 37.63 20.82 51.05
CA PRO A 53 36.46 20.04 51.54
C PRO A 53 35.31 20.87 52.23
N ARG A 54 34.34 20.14 52.84
CA ARG A 54 33.63 20.35 54.15
C ARG A 54 32.15 20.76 54.20
N GLN A 55 31.42 19.98 55.03
CA GLN A 55 30.37 20.39 56.00
C GLN A 55 30.36 19.36 57.16
N PRO A 56 29.51 19.49 58.22
CA PRO A 56 29.40 20.56 59.22
C PRO A 56 29.50 19.98 60.67
N ALA A 57 29.22 20.81 61.68
CA ALA A 57 29.47 20.57 63.10
C ALA A 57 28.23 20.15 63.93
N GLU A 58 28.47 19.52 65.08
CA GLU A 58 27.55 19.39 66.23
C GLU A 58 28.31 19.57 67.56
N ILE A 59 27.59 19.93 68.63
CA ILE A 59 28.07 20.58 69.88
C ILE A 59 27.91 19.63 71.08
N THR A 60 28.88 19.53 72.02
CA THR A 60 28.71 19.80 73.49
C THR A 60 29.97 19.52 74.37
N ILE A 61 30.34 20.57 75.12
CA ILE A 61 30.91 20.74 76.50
C ILE A 61 31.60 19.54 77.19
N ASP A 62 32.89 19.66 77.58
CA ASP A 62 33.32 20.11 78.93
C ASP A 62 34.86 20.25 79.13
N ASN A 63 35.23 21.20 80.01
CA ASN A 63 36.49 21.43 80.75
C ASN A 63 37.84 21.70 80.03
N GLY A 64 38.16 23.00 79.94
CA GLY A 64 39.30 23.55 80.68
C GLY A 64 40.66 23.69 79.99
N LYS A 65 40.83 24.71 79.14
CA LYS A 65 41.79 25.82 79.35
C LYS A 65 41.90 26.75 78.13
N LEU A 66 41.67 28.04 78.43
CA LEU A 66 42.19 29.29 77.86
C LEU A 66 42.67 29.29 76.40
N GLU A 67 41.95 30.01 75.53
CA GLU A 67 42.57 30.94 74.58
C GLU A 67 41.58 32.00 74.06
N GLU A 68 42.13 33.19 73.78
CA GLU A 68 41.46 34.49 73.67
C GLU A 68 40.41 34.62 72.56
N VAL A 69 39.33 35.32 72.91
CA VAL A 69 38.20 35.68 72.05
C VAL A 69 38.58 36.75 71.03
N LYS A 70 38.52 36.42 69.74
CA LYS A 70 38.30 37.40 68.65
C LYS A 70 36.96 37.11 67.95
N VAL A 71 36.09 38.12 68.02
CA VAL A 71 34.71 38.17 67.48
C VAL A 71 34.66 37.80 65.98
N ARG A 72 33.89 36.77 65.61
CA ARG A 72 33.68 36.33 64.20
C ARG A 72 32.54 37.11 63.53
N LYS A 73 32.87 37.87 62.48
CA LYS A 73 31.91 38.42 61.48
C LYS A 73 31.33 37.28 60.62
N ILE A 74 30.01 37.18 60.53
CA ILE A 74 29.31 36.33 59.55
C ILE A 74 29.51 36.91 58.15
N ASN A 75 30.01 36.10 57.21
CA ASN A 75 30.36 36.50 55.85
C ASN A 75 29.12 36.42 54.93
N LYS A 76 28.42 37.55 54.74
CA LYS A 76 27.17 37.68 53.93
C LYS A 76 27.33 37.20 52.47
N ASP A 77 28.52 37.29 51.90
CA ASP A 77 28.78 37.10 50.46
C ASP A 77 28.56 35.67 49.94
N LYS A 78 28.65 34.65 50.80
CA LYS A 78 28.55 33.23 50.39
C LYS A 78 27.11 32.73 50.33
N VAL A 79 26.23 33.30 51.16
CA VAL A 79 24.78 33.02 51.14
C VAL A 79 24.13 33.78 49.99
N GLU A 80 24.51 35.05 49.76
CA GLU A 80 24.04 35.86 48.64
C GLU A 80 24.30 35.21 47.28
N LYS A 81 25.50 34.66 47.03
CA LYS A 81 25.83 33.99 45.75
C LYS A 81 24.99 32.75 45.45
N LYS A 82 24.60 31.97 46.47
CA LYS A 82 23.79 30.75 46.31
C LYS A 82 22.32 31.09 46.05
N THR A 83 21.78 32.09 46.76
CA THR A 83 20.44 32.65 46.48
C THR A 83 20.36 33.33 45.11
N PHE A 84 21.42 34.01 44.67
CA PHE A 84 21.48 34.67 43.36
C PHE A 84 21.48 33.66 42.19
N GLY A 85 22.12 32.50 42.38
CA GLY A 85 22.11 31.42 41.38
C GLY A 85 20.74 30.77 41.18
N VAL A 86 20.00 30.52 42.26
CA VAL A 86 18.63 29.98 42.20
C VAL A 86 17.67 31.00 41.58
N LEU A 87 17.76 32.28 41.99
CA LEU A 87 16.96 33.36 41.39
C LEU A 87 17.25 33.50 39.89
N SER A 88 18.52 33.46 39.48
CA SER A 88 18.92 33.52 38.08
C SER A 88 18.39 32.35 37.26
N PHE A 89 18.33 31.15 37.83
CA PHE A 89 17.75 29.98 37.18
C PHE A 89 16.23 30.14 37.01
N VAL A 90 15.52 30.56 38.07
CA VAL A 90 14.08 30.82 38.03
C VAL A 90 13.74 31.90 36.99
N PHE A 91 14.50 33.00 36.94
CA PHE A 91 14.31 34.03 35.92
C PHE A 91 14.60 33.53 34.49
N ALA A 92 15.63 32.70 34.31
CA ALA A 92 15.91 32.10 33.01
C ALA A 92 14.80 31.14 32.57
N PHE A 93 14.27 30.34 33.50
CA PHE A 93 13.16 29.42 33.26
C PHE A 93 11.85 30.14 32.96
N LEU A 94 11.50 31.17 33.74
CA LEU A 94 10.31 32.00 33.49
C LEU A 94 10.42 32.75 32.16
N ARG A 95 11.60 33.26 31.81
CA ARG A 95 11.84 33.87 30.49
C ARG A 95 11.66 32.85 29.37
N PHE A 96 12.18 31.64 29.53
CA PHE A 96 11.99 30.58 28.55
C PHE A 96 10.49 30.30 28.37
N LEU A 97 9.75 30.05 29.44
CA LEU A 97 8.32 29.75 29.39
C LEU A 97 7.46 30.88 28.80
N ILE A 98 7.72 32.13 29.19
CA ILE A 98 6.85 33.26 28.84
C ILE A 98 7.19 33.84 27.47
N ALA A 99 8.47 33.79 27.05
CA ALA A 99 8.91 34.48 25.85
C ALA A 99 9.51 33.55 24.79
N GLU A 100 10.40 32.62 25.15
CA GLU A 100 11.13 31.81 24.16
C GLU A 100 10.31 30.60 23.68
N LEU A 101 9.55 29.95 24.56
CA LEU A 101 8.69 28.81 24.22
C LEU A 101 7.57 29.20 23.23
N PRO A 102 6.84 30.32 23.40
CA PRO A 102 5.87 30.76 22.39
C PRO A 102 6.50 31.02 21.01
N LEU A 103 7.71 31.58 20.97
CA LEU A 103 8.43 31.80 19.71
C LEU A 103 8.80 30.48 19.04
N VAL A 104 9.33 29.52 19.81
CA VAL A 104 9.63 28.17 19.31
C VAL A 104 8.37 27.48 18.80
N VAL A 105 7.24 27.62 19.48
CA VAL A 105 5.94 27.08 19.04
C VAL A 105 5.51 27.73 17.72
N LEU A 106 5.56 29.06 17.61
CA LEU A 106 5.22 29.77 16.37
C LEU A 106 6.14 29.38 15.20
N MET A 107 7.45 29.28 15.45
CA MET A 107 8.41 28.81 14.46
C MET A 107 8.15 27.35 14.08
N SER A 108 7.74 26.51 15.03
CA SER A 108 7.37 25.11 14.76
C SER A 108 6.15 25.01 13.85
N PHE A 109 5.13 25.86 14.03
CA PHE A 109 4.01 25.96 13.10
C PHE A 109 4.45 26.43 11.71
N ALA A 110 5.34 27.42 11.63
CA ALA A 110 5.87 27.89 10.35
C ALA A 110 6.66 26.79 9.62
N VAL A 111 7.51 26.04 10.33
CA VAL A 111 8.25 24.91 9.77
C VAL A 111 7.31 23.76 9.40
N ALA A 112 6.33 23.43 10.23
CA ALA A 112 5.33 22.41 9.90
C ALA A 112 4.53 22.77 8.64
N ALA A 113 4.15 24.04 8.46
CA ALA A 113 3.47 24.51 7.26
C ALA A 113 4.36 24.43 6.01
N HIS A 114 5.68 24.67 6.13
CA HIS A 114 6.62 24.45 5.04
C HIS A 114 6.77 22.97 4.67
N VAL A 115 6.91 22.09 5.68
CA VAL A 115 6.97 20.64 5.46
C VAL A 115 5.67 20.16 4.84
N GLY A 116 4.51 20.61 5.33
CA GLY A 116 3.20 20.27 4.79
C GLY A 116 3.02 20.68 3.32
N GLU A 117 3.37 21.92 2.95
CA GLU A 117 3.30 22.35 1.54
C GLU A 117 4.29 21.60 0.64
N TYR A 118 5.50 21.30 1.15
CA TYR A 118 6.45 20.46 0.43
C TYR A 118 5.91 19.06 0.19
N VAL A 119 5.40 18.40 1.24
CA VAL A 119 4.85 17.05 1.17
C VAL A 119 3.63 17.01 0.26
N TYR A 120 2.75 18.01 0.34
CA TYR A 120 1.60 18.12 -0.54
C TYR A 120 2.04 18.16 -2.01
N ARG A 121 2.92 19.10 -2.37
CA ARG A 121 3.35 19.30 -3.76
C ARG A 121 4.22 18.17 -4.30
N ALA A 122 5.09 17.61 -3.47
CA ALA A 122 6.04 16.59 -3.89
C ALA A 122 5.44 15.17 -3.91
N TYR A 123 4.38 14.92 -3.12
CA TYR A 123 3.88 13.57 -2.89
C TYR A 123 2.36 13.44 -2.90
N LEU A 124 1.59 14.25 -2.15
CA LEU A 124 0.14 14.04 -2.09
C LEU A 124 -0.55 14.36 -3.41
N ASP A 125 -0.19 15.48 -4.05
CA ASP A 125 -0.73 15.85 -5.36
C ASP A 125 -0.39 14.82 -6.44
N PRO A 126 0.89 14.39 -6.60
CA PRO A 126 1.23 13.25 -7.46
C PRO A 126 0.57 11.92 -7.08
N GLN A 127 0.32 11.67 -5.79
CA GLN A 127 -0.37 10.46 -5.34
C GLN A 127 -1.83 10.46 -5.83
N ILE A 128 -2.51 11.60 -5.73
CA ILE A 128 -3.90 11.73 -6.20
C ILE A 128 -3.95 11.50 -7.72
N ASP A 129 -2.98 12.01 -8.50
CA ASP A 129 -2.87 11.71 -9.94
C ASP A 129 -2.71 10.21 -10.22
N LEU A 130 -1.96 9.49 -9.38
CA LEU A 130 -1.75 8.04 -9.55
C LEU A 130 -2.99 7.20 -9.17
N MET A 131 -3.88 7.74 -8.34
CA MET A 131 -5.12 7.08 -7.91
C MET A 131 -6.29 7.30 -8.87
N GLU A 132 -6.12 8.15 -9.89
CA GLU A 132 -7.15 8.41 -10.90
C GLU A 132 -7.40 7.16 -11.75
N TYR A 133 -8.64 6.66 -11.72
CA TYR A 133 -9.04 5.46 -12.45
C TYR A 133 -9.78 5.83 -13.73
N THR A 134 -9.00 5.98 -14.81
CA THR A 134 -9.46 6.48 -16.11
C THR A 134 -10.16 5.40 -16.95
N ASP A 135 -10.79 5.80 -18.06
CA ASP A 135 -11.34 4.86 -19.03
C ASP A 135 -10.28 3.94 -19.65
N LEU A 136 -9.03 4.41 -19.76
CA LEU A 136 -7.94 3.54 -20.18
C LEU A 136 -7.73 2.41 -19.17
N ASN A 137 -7.75 2.71 -17.86
CA ASN A 137 -7.68 1.68 -16.83
C ASN A 137 -8.86 0.70 -16.95
N ARG A 138 -10.09 1.20 -17.12
CA ARG A 138 -11.29 0.38 -17.31
C ARG A 138 -11.22 -0.58 -18.50
N THR A 139 -10.46 -0.24 -19.55
CA THR A 139 -10.29 -1.12 -20.71
C THR A 139 -9.24 -2.21 -20.50
N VAL A 140 -8.15 -1.91 -19.77
CA VAL A 140 -6.99 -2.80 -19.63
C VAL A 140 -7.11 -3.72 -18.40
N ASP A 141 -7.68 -3.22 -17.30
CA ASP A 141 -7.64 -3.86 -15.98
C ASP A 141 -8.77 -4.87 -15.73
N ARG A 142 -9.49 -5.25 -16.78
CA ARG A 142 -10.62 -6.18 -16.68
C ARG A 142 -10.14 -7.53 -16.14
N THR A 143 -10.79 -8.00 -15.09
CA THR A 143 -10.51 -9.30 -14.45
C THR A 143 -11.65 -10.28 -14.67
N PHE A 144 -12.90 -9.80 -14.62
CA PHE A 144 -14.08 -10.66 -14.59
C PHE A 144 -15.24 -10.11 -15.43
N TYR A 145 -14.98 -9.28 -16.46
CA TYR A 145 -15.91 -9.00 -17.57
C TYR A 145 -17.32 -8.46 -17.20
N GLN A 146 -18.22 -8.39 -18.19
CA GLN A 146 -19.64 -8.04 -18.02
C GLN A 146 -20.52 -9.30 -17.93
N MET A 147 -20.99 -9.64 -16.73
CA MET A 147 -21.93 -10.73 -16.47
C MET A 147 -23.34 -10.14 -16.37
N ASN A 148 -24.19 -10.51 -17.33
CA ASN A 148 -25.64 -10.31 -17.21
C ASN A 148 -26.15 -11.43 -16.33
N CYS A 149 -26.79 -11.05 -15.23
CA CYS A 149 -27.43 -12.01 -14.36
C CYS A 149 -28.95 -11.99 -14.57
N ASP A 150 -29.56 -13.14 -14.35
CA ASP A 150 -31.01 -13.31 -14.35
C ASP A 150 -31.47 -14.06 -13.07
N ALA A 151 -32.76 -14.36 -12.97
CA ALA A 151 -33.34 -15.09 -11.84
C ALA A 151 -32.61 -16.42 -11.53
N SER A 152 -31.96 -17.04 -12.51
CA SER A 152 -31.21 -18.26 -12.29
C SER A 152 -29.93 -18.04 -11.47
N ASP A 153 -29.35 -16.84 -11.45
CA ASP A 153 -28.15 -16.52 -10.66
C ASP A 153 -28.45 -16.37 -9.17
N ILE A 154 -29.73 -16.37 -8.80
CA ILE A 154 -30.17 -16.42 -7.42
C ILE A 154 -29.85 -17.80 -6.84
N SER A 155 -29.02 -17.80 -5.81
CA SER A 155 -28.45 -19.00 -5.21
C SER A 155 -29.42 -19.76 -4.30
N THR A 156 -30.42 -19.06 -3.74
CA THR A 156 -31.51 -19.63 -2.94
C THR A 156 -32.66 -18.62 -2.84
N LEU A 157 -33.88 -19.12 -2.65
CA LEU A 157 -35.08 -18.36 -2.32
C LEU A 157 -35.57 -18.62 -0.89
N ASP A 158 -34.87 -19.51 -0.15
CA ASP A 158 -35.20 -19.83 1.24
C ASP A 158 -34.29 -19.02 2.19
N PRO A 159 -34.83 -18.14 3.03
CA PRO A 159 -34.05 -17.42 4.04
C PRO A 159 -33.26 -18.34 4.98
N GLN A 160 -33.74 -19.57 5.24
CA GLN A 160 -33.06 -20.52 6.12
C GLN A 160 -31.73 -21.02 5.53
N ASP A 161 -31.62 -21.07 4.20
CA ASP A 161 -30.39 -21.46 3.53
C ASP A 161 -29.27 -20.45 3.76
N LEU A 162 -29.56 -19.21 4.19
CA LEU A 162 -28.54 -18.22 4.48
C LEU A 162 -27.92 -18.36 5.87
N TYR A 163 -28.49 -19.16 6.77
CA TYR A 163 -28.02 -19.27 8.15
C TYR A 163 -26.80 -20.18 8.27
N ILE A 164 -25.73 -19.64 8.83
CA ILE A 164 -24.56 -20.40 9.24
C ILE A 164 -24.94 -21.32 10.39
N GLN A 165 -24.72 -22.62 10.19
CA GLN A 165 -25.03 -23.62 11.20
C GLN A 165 -23.91 -23.73 12.24
N SER A 166 -24.25 -24.08 13.47
CA SER A 166 -23.30 -24.15 14.59
C SER A 166 -22.15 -25.15 14.40
N HIS A 167 -22.34 -26.16 13.54
CA HIS A 167 -21.34 -27.18 13.22
C HIS A 167 -20.49 -26.83 11.98
N PHE A 168 -20.69 -25.67 11.36
CA PHE A 168 -19.90 -25.26 10.19
C PHE A 168 -18.44 -25.03 10.58
N THR A 169 -17.54 -25.61 9.80
CA THR A 169 -16.12 -25.27 9.85
C THR A 169 -15.85 -23.93 9.18
N THR A 170 -14.69 -23.32 9.41
CA THR A 170 -14.27 -22.11 8.68
C THR A 170 -14.36 -22.29 7.16
N LYS A 171 -14.03 -23.49 6.65
CA LYS A 171 -14.16 -23.79 5.22
C LYS A 171 -15.62 -23.74 4.77
N ASN A 172 -16.52 -24.38 5.52
CA ASN A 172 -17.94 -24.38 5.18
C ASN A 172 -18.52 -22.96 5.17
N SER A 173 -18.13 -22.11 6.14
CA SER A 173 -18.56 -20.71 6.18
C SER A 173 -18.05 -19.90 4.99
N VAL A 174 -16.82 -20.16 4.53
CA VAL A 174 -16.25 -19.51 3.33
C VAL A 174 -16.97 -19.99 2.07
N ASP A 175 -17.18 -21.29 1.93
CA ASP A 175 -17.88 -21.89 0.79
C ASP A 175 -19.32 -21.37 0.71
N HIS A 176 -19.97 -21.21 1.86
CA HIS A 176 -21.31 -20.63 1.98
C HIS A 176 -21.34 -19.16 1.54
N MET A 177 -20.43 -18.32 2.05
CA MET A 177 -20.29 -16.93 1.60
C MET A 177 -20.00 -16.84 0.09
N LEU A 178 -19.11 -17.67 -0.43
CA LEU A 178 -18.79 -17.68 -1.86
C LEU A 178 -19.93 -18.24 -2.71
N THR A 179 -20.86 -19.00 -2.15
CA THR A 179 -22.05 -19.48 -2.87
C THR A 179 -23.11 -18.39 -2.96
N HIS A 180 -23.42 -17.76 -1.82
CA HIS A 180 -24.57 -16.86 -1.70
C HIS A 180 -24.21 -15.37 -1.78
N GLY A 181 -22.94 -14.99 -1.64
CA GLY A 181 -22.53 -13.59 -1.46
C GLY A 181 -23.01 -12.97 -0.13
N MET A 182 -23.70 -13.76 0.70
CA MET A 182 -24.32 -13.36 1.95
C MET A 182 -24.38 -14.54 2.92
N SER A 183 -24.35 -14.28 4.23
CA SER A 183 -24.44 -15.31 5.27
C SER A 183 -24.97 -14.71 6.57
N VAL A 184 -25.95 -15.34 7.19
CA VAL A 184 -26.51 -14.92 8.48
C VAL A 184 -25.79 -15.67 9.60
N TYR A 185 -25.17 -14.92 10.51
CA TYR A 185 -24.53 -15.44 11.71
C TYR A 185 -25.43 -15.18 12.91
N LYS A 186 -25.69 -16.22 13.69
CA LYS A 186 -26.53 -16.13 14.89
C LYS A 186 -25.75 -15.60 16.09
N ASN A 187 -26.39 -14.80 16.93
CA ASN A 187 -25.87 -14.32 18.22
C ASN A 187 -24.45 -13.74 18.11
N ILE A 188 -24.22 -12.92 17.08
CA ILE A 188 -22.99 -12.13 16.90
C ILE A 188 -22.85 -11.15 18.07
N LEU A 189 -23.96 -10.55 18.48
CA LEU A 189 -24.09 -9.80 19.71
C LEU A 189 -24.93 -10.59 20.71
N LYS A 190 -24.53 -10.60 21.98
CA LYS A 190 -25.40 -11.08 23.05
C LYS A 190 -26.64 -10.19 23.13
N LYS A 191 -27.77 -10.78 23.50
CA LYS A 191 -29.05 -10.06 23.63
C LYS A 191 -28.96 -8.81 24.51
N ASP A 192 -28.29 -8.90 25.67
CA ASP A 192 -28.10 -7.76 26.58
C ASP A 192 -27.28 -6.63 25.93
N THR A 193 -26.21 -6.99 25.21
CA THR A 193 -25.38 -6.03 24.45
C THR A 193 -26.20 -5.35 23.36
N ALA A 194 -26.99 -6.12 22.60
CA ALA A 194 -27.84 -5.60 21.54
C ALA A 194 -28.92 -4.64 22.08
N ILE A 195 -29.56 -4.96 23.21
CA ILE A 195 -30.56 -4.10 23.86
C ILE A 195 -29.93 -2.76 24.27
N LYS A 196 -28.83 -2.80 25.02
CA LYS A 196 -28.17 -1.59 25.51
C LYS A 196 -27.63 -0.73 24.37
N LEU A 197 -27.04 -1.35 23.35
CA LEU A 197 -26.55 -0.65 22.16
C LEU A 197 -27.70 0.04 21.42
N ARG A 198 -28.84 -0.65 21.27
CA ARG A 198 -30.05 -0.09 20.67
C ARG A 198 -30.56 1.11 21.43
N GLU A 199 -30.68 1.01 22.75
CA GLU A 199 -31.14 2.11 23.61
C GLU A 199 -30.24 3.33 23.47
N TRP A 200 -28.93 3.12 23.48
CA TRP A 200 -27.95 4.18 23.26
C TRP A 200 -28.09 4.85 21.89
N ILE A 201 -28.23 4.07 20.80
CA ILE A 201 -28.44 4.60 19.45
C ILE A 201 -29.74 5.42 19.36
N LEU A 202 -30.83 4.91 19.93
CA LEU A 202 -32.12 5.62 19.92
C LEU A 202 -32.08 6.93 20.71
N GLU A 203 -31.28 6.99 21.77
CA GLU A 203 -31.05 8.24 22.48
C GLU A 203 -30.20 9.20 21.64
N ARG A 204 -29.14 8.69 21.00
CA ARG A 204 -28.30 9.48 20.09
C ARG A 204 -29.11 10.08 18.95
N ASN A 205 -30.08 9.35 18.37
CA ASN A 205 -30.98 9.86 17.33
C ASN A 205 -31.69 11.16 17.71
N LYS A 206 -32.11 11.30 18.97
CA LYS A 206 -32.82 12.51 19.46
C LYS A 206 -31.93 13.75 19.51
N SER A 207 -30.62 13.54 19.52
CA SER A 207 -29.59 14.57 19.60
C SER A 207 -28.86 14.81 18.27
N LEU A 208 -29.28 14.15 17.18
CA LEU A 208 -28.64 14.31 15.88
C LEU A 208 -28.87 15.72 15.35
N ASN A 209 -27.76 16.39 15.03
CA ASN A 209 -27.76 17.62 14.27
C ASN A 209 -27.50 17.28 12.80
N LYS A 210 -27.86 18.18 11.89
CA LYS A 210 -27.67 17.99 10.44
C LYS A 210 -26.22 17.66 10.01
N GLY A 211 -25.22 18.07 10.79
CA GLY A 211 -23.81 17.76 10.52
C GLY A 211 -23.33 16.38 11.01
N ASP A 212 -24.11 15.71 11.86
CA ASP A 212 -23.83 14.35 12.33
C ASP A 212 -24.55 13.28 11.49
N GLU A 213 -25.61 13.69 10.78
CA GLU A 213 -26.47 12.81 10.01
C GLU A 213 -25.86 12.48 8.64
N ILE A 214 -25.96 11.21 8.27
CA ILE A 214 -25.57 10.69 6.96
C ILE A 214 -26.84 10.44 6.18
N ASP A 215 -27.00 11.08 5.04
CA ASP A 215 -28.15 10.83 4.17
C ASP A 215 -28.11 9.40 3.63
N VAL A 216 -29.23 8.69 3.75
CA VAL A 216 -29.44 7.37 3.13
C VAL A 216 -30.50 7.44 2.04
N ILE A 217 -30.50 6.43 1.15
CA ILE A 217 -31.55 6.29 0.12
C ILE A 217 -32.92 6.29 0.81
N ALA A 218 -33.88 7.06 0.26
CA ALA A 218 -35.20 7.25 0.86
C ALA A 218 -35.13 7.65 2.34
N ASN A 219 -34.44 8.77 2.64
CA ASN A 219 -34.12 9.22 4.00
C ASN A 219 -35.35 9.55 4.89
N GLU A 220 -36.55 9.67 4.33
CA GLU A 220 -37.77 9.94 5.10
C GLU A 220 -38.01 8.86 6.19
N ASN A 221 -38.17 9.29 7.44
CA ASN A 221 -38.31 8.42 8.63
C ASN A 221 -37.12 7.46 8.84
N ARG A 222 -35.95 7.84 8.35
CA ARG A 222 -34.67 7.16 8.60
C ARG A 222 -33.67 8.13 9.19
N TRP A 223 -32.82 7.61 10.07
CA TRP A 223 -31.68 8.34 10.62
C TRP A 223 -30.44 7.47 10.51
N SER A 224 -29.32 8.05 10.10
CA SER A 224 -28.04 7.36 10.01
C SER A 224 -26.91 8.27 10.46
N PHE A 225 -25.89 7.69 11.11
CA PHE A 225 -24.70 8.41 11.57
C PHE A 225 -23.54 7.45 11.80
N TYR A 226 -22.30 7.96 11.76
CA TYR A 226 -21.11 7.19 12.10
C TYR A 226 -20.99 7.06 13.63
N ILE A 227 -20.48 5.92 14.09
CA ILE A 227 -20.27 5.67 15.52
C ILE A 227 -18.76 5.62 15.81
N GLY A 228 -18.32 6.21 16.91
CA GLY A 228 -16.94 6.07 17.40
C GLY A 228 -16.70 4.80 18.20
N ALA A 229 -15.57 4.11 17.99
CA ALA A 229 -15.22 2.88 18.71
C ALA A 229 -15.15 3.02 20.24
N ASN A 230 -14.82 4.22 20.73
CA ASN A 230 -14.73 4.56 22.15
C ASN A 230 -15.76 5.66 22.53
N GLU A 231 -16.83 5.84 21.75
CA GLU A 231 -17.85 6.86 22.02
C GLU A 231 -18.71 6.50 23.24
N ASP A 232 -18.99 5.21 23.43
CA ASP A 232 -19.67 4.68 24.61
C ASP A 232 -19.13 3.27 24.93
N PRO A 233 -19.00 2.88 26.23
CA PRO A 233 -18.60 1.53 26.60
C PRO A 233 -19.41 0.41 25.92
N ILE A 234 -20.70 0.63 25.64
CA ILE A 234 -21.52 -0.39 24.98
C ILE A 234 -21.10 -0.64 23.54
N VAL A 235 -20.64 0.40 22.84
CA VAL A 235 -20.10 0.28 21.48
C VAL A 235 -18.82 -0.54 21.50
N THR A 236 -17.92 -0.24 22.45
CA THR A 236 -16.69 -1.01 22.65
C THR A 236 -16.99 -2.48 22.98
N GLU A 237 -17.99 -2.75 23.81
CA GLU A 237 -18.43 -4.11 24.14
C GLU A 237 -18.95 -4.84 22.89
N ALA A 238 -19.83 -4.22 22.10
CA ALA A 238 -20.35 -4.81 20.86
C ALA A 238 -19.22 -5.15 19.86
N ILE A 239 -18.26 -4.25 19.66
CA ILE A 239 -17.10 -4.49 18.80
C ILE A 239 -16.26 -5.67 19.31
N LYS A 240 -16.06 -5.77 20.63
CA LYS A 240 -15.37 -6.91 21.23
C LYS A 240 -16.13 -8.21 20.97
N GLU A 241 -17.45 -8.24 21.06
CA GLU A 241 -18.22 -9.45 20.76
C GLU A 241 -18.04 -9.89 19.31
N VAL A 242 -18.16 -8.97 18.35
CA VAL A 242 -17.89 -9.24 16.92
C VAL A 242 -16.47 -9.77 16.71
N ALA A 243 -15.47 -9.11 17.29
CA ALA A 243 -14.06 -9.46 17.13
C ALA A 243 -13.62 -10.72 17.91
N ASN A 244 -14.50 -11.30 18.74
CA ASN A 244 -14.25 -12.52 19.50
C ASN A 244 -15.19 -13.67 19.12
N HIS A 245 -16.12 -13.47 18.18
CA HIS A 245 -17.11 -14.48 17.84
C HIS A 245 -16.47 -15.72 17.20
N GLU A 246 -16.71 -16.90 17.80
CA GLU A 246 -15.94 -18.13 17.54
C GLU A 246 -16.00 -18.63 16.09
N ILE A 247 -17.16 -18.51 15.45
CA ILE A 247 -17.37 -18.96 14.06
C ILE A 247 -17.05 -17.83 13.06
N PHE A 248 -17.35 -16.58 13.43
CA PHE A 248 -17.29 -15.45 12.50
C PHE A 248 -15.87 -14.95 12.30
N LEU A 249 -15.08 -14.81 13.37
CA LEU A 249 -13.71 -14.29 13.27
C LEU A 249 -12.83 -15.13 12.32
N PRO A 250 -12.77 -16.47 12.43
CA PRO A 250 -11.98 -17.26 11.47
C PRO A 250 -12.52 -17.17 10.04
N ALA A 251 -13.85 -17.06 9.87
CA ALA A 251 -14.47 -16.95 8.56
C ALA A 251 -14.14 -15.60 7.89
N VAL A 252 -14.33 -14.47 8.59
CA VAL A 252 -14.03 -13.13 8.05
C VAL A 252 -12.55 -12.96 7.73
N GLU A 253 -11.64 -13.49 8.56
CA GLU A 253 -10.20 -13.44 8.26
C GLU A 253 -9.82 -14.30 7.04
N LYS A 254 -10.59 -15.34 6.74
CA LYS A 254 -10.38 -16.17 5.55
C LYS A 254 -11.02 -15.57 4.29
N ILE A 255 -12.18 -14.91 4.42
CA ILE A 255 -12.92 -14.27 3.33
C ILE A 255 -12.24 -12.96 2.92
N VAL A 256 -11.97 -12.08 3.88
CA VAL A 256 -11.48 -10.71 3.66
C VAL A 256 -9.95 -10.66 3.69
N GLY A 257 -9.32 -11.48 4.54
CA GLY A 257 -7.88 -11.47 4.78
C GLY A 257 -7.57 -11.29 6.27
N THR A 258 -6.38 -11.74 6.69
CA THR A 258 -5.99 -11.76 8.10
C THR A 258 -5.97 -10.36 8.71
N ASN A 259 -6.59 -10.20 9.89
CA ASN A 259 -6.73 -8.94 10.60
C ASN A 259 -7.20 -7.79 9.68
N PRO A 260 -8.44 -7.85 9.15
CA PRO A 260 -8.93 -6.94 8.12
C PRO A 260 -9.01 -5.49 8.63
N ALA A 261 -8.99 -4.53 7.71
CA ALA A 261 -9.29 -3.14 8.00
C ALA A 261 -10.80 -2.95 8.17
N ILE A 262 -11.19 -1.98 9.01
CA ILE A 262 -12.57 -1.50 9.09
C ILE A 262 -12.64 -0.17 8.35
N ILE A 263 -13.58 -0.06 7.41
CA ILE A 263 -13.74 1.12 6.53
C ILE A 263 -15.10 1.80 6.68
N GLU A 264 -15.98 1.26 7.52
CA GLU A 264 -17.27 1.85 7.88
C GLU A 264 -17.69 1.36 9.26
N MET A 265 -18.30 2.25 10.04
CA MET A 265 -19.01 1.88 11.26
C MET A 265 -20.15 2.84 11.52
N THR A 266 -21.38 2.39 11.27
CA THR A 266 -22.59 3.23 11.22
C THR A 266 -23.74 2.60 11.98
N ALA A 267 -24.69 3.43 12.40
CA ALA A 267 -26.01 2.98 12.81
C ALA A 267 -27.06 3.53 11.85
N ILE A 268 -28.07 2.71 11.55
CA ILE A 268 -29.24 3.10 10.77
C ILE A 268 -30.49 2.77 11.56
N THR A 269 -31.36 3.75 11.76
CA THR A 269 -32.68 3.58 12.37
C THR A 269 -33.78 3.84 11.35
N SER A 270 -34.69 2.89 11.18
CA SER A 270 -35.92 3.06 10.41
C SER A 270 -37.13 3.12 11.36
N ALA A 271 -37.92 4.17 11.29
CA ALA A 271 -39.21 4.27 11.98
C ALA A 271 -40.39 3.92 11.08
N TYR A 272 -41.55 3.70 11.68
CA TYR A 272 -42.81 3.53 10.97
C TYR A 272 -43.03 4.63 9.92
N GLY A 273 -43.43 4.22 8.72
CA GLY A 273 -43.60 5.11 7.58
C GLY A 273 -42.33 5.31 6.74
N ALA A 274 -41.19 4.70 7.10
CA ALA A 274 -40.06 4.57 6.19
C ALA A 274 -40.48 3.76 4.95
N LYS A 275 -40.18 4.25 3.74
CA LYS A 275 -40.55 3.63 2.45
C LYS A 275 -39.45 2.71 1.93
N ASP A 276 -39.75 1.79 1.02
CA ASP A 276 -38.69 0.96 0.41
C ASP A 276 -37.58 1.82 -0.21
N GLN A 277 -36.34 1.41 0.06
CA GLN A 277 -35.22 1.85 -0.76
C GLN A 277 -35.30 1.16 -2.12
N ILE A 278 -34.69 1.77 -3.14
CA ILE A 278 -34.47 1.07 -4.40
C ILE A 278 -33.53 -0.13 -4.16
N TRP A 279 -33.68 -1.19 -4.95
CA TRP A 279 -32.69 -2.26 -4.98
C TRP A 279 -31.34 -1.69 -5.41
N HIS A 280 -30.31 -1.96 -4.62
CA HIS A 280 -28.97 -1.43 -4.87
C HIS A 280 -27.89 -2.39 -4.36
N TYR A 281 -26.68 -2.17 -4.85
CA TYR A 281 -25.44 -2.59 -4.20
C TYR A 281 -24.84 -1.37 -3.49
N ASP A 282 -23.97 -1.59 -2.51
CA ASP A 282 -23.24 -0.50 -1.86
C ASP A 282 -22.12 0.06 -2.77
N ILE A 283 -21.58 -0.79 -3.66
CA ILE A 283 -20.46 -0.42 -4.55
C ILE A 283 -20.78 -0.82 -6.00
N PRO A 284 -20.87 0.13 -6.95
CA PRO A 284 -21.09 -0.14 -8.36
C PRO A 284 -20.03 -1.01 -9.03
N ALA A 285 -20.47 -1.79 -10.01
CA ALA A 285 -19.60 -2.69 -10.77
C ALA A 285 -18.47 -1.92 -11.51
N GLU A 286 -18.71 -0.67 -11.89
CA GLU A 286 -17.83 0.23 -12.65
C GLU A 286 -16.56 0.63 -11.89
N GLY A 287 -16.57 0.51 -10.57
CA GLY A 287 -15.45 0.88 -9.70
C GLY A 287 -15.22 -0.13 -8.60
N SER A 288 -15.43 -1.42 -8.89
CA SER A 288 -15.36 -2.46 -7.87
C SER A 288 -14.69 -3.74 -8.38
N PRO A 289 -14.31 -4.65 -7.48
CA PRO A 289 -13.59 -5.85 -7.87
C PRO A 289 -14.38 -6.83 -8.73
N ALA A 290 -15.70 -6.67 -8.86
CA ALA A 290 -16.51 -7.58 -9.67
C ALA A 290 -16.17 -7.44 -11.15
N LYS A 291 -15.74 -6.25 -11.62
CA LYS A 291 -15.12 -6.07 -12.94
C LYS A 291 -13.60 -6.05 -12.85
N TYR A 292 -13.05 -5.42 -11.79
CA TYR A 292 -11.62 -5.05 -11.71
C TYR A 292 -10.96 -5.50 -10.39
N GLY A 293 -11.00 -6.79 -10.06
CA GLY A 293 -10.46 -7.37 -8.83
C GLY A 293 -8.96 -7.19 -8.60
N ARG A 294 -8.22 -6.69 -9.59
CA ARG A 294 -6.80 -6.31 -9.50
C ARG A 294 -6.56 -4.82 -9.25
N SER A 295 -7.60 -4.00 -9.40
CA SER A 295 -7.55 -2.55 -9.25
C SER A 295 -8.37 -2.08 -8.05
N PHE A 296 -9.40 -2.82 -7.63
CA PHE A 296 -10.16 -2.56 -6.42
C PHE A 296 -10.09 -3.72 -5.43
N ILE A 297 -10.14 -3.39 -4.14
CA ILE A 297 -10.29 -4.39 -3.08
C ILE A 297 -11.77 -4.76 -2.89
N PRO A 298 -12.09 -6.00 -2.49
CA PRO A 298 -13.43 -6.36 -2.04
C PRO A 298 -13.70 -5.81 -0.65
N SER A 299 -14.97 -5.60 -0.35
CA SER A 299 -15.44 -5.18 0.96
C SER A 299 -16.76 -5.86 1.30
N TYR A 300 -16.98 -6.03 2.59
CA TYR A 300 -18.06 -6.84 3.12
C TYR A 300 -18.64 -6.19 4.36
N SER A 301 -19.96 -6.07 4.43
CA SER A 301 -20.65 -5.40 5.51
C SER A 301 -21.41 -6.39 6.38
N LEU A 302 -21.31 -6.19 7.70
CA LEU A 302 -22.00 -6.95 8.72
C LEU A 302 -23.13 -6.09 9.28
N PHE A 303 -24.36 -6.39 8.89
CA PHE A 303 -25.55 -5.68 9.35
C PHE A 303 -26.11 -6.43 10.55
N MET A 304 -25.89 -5.88 11.75
CA MET A 304 -26.33 -6.46 13.01
C MET A 304 -27.69 -5.91 13.40
N ASN A 305 -28.64 -6.82 13.66
CA ASN A 305 -29.98 -6.47 14.04
C ASN A 305 -30.10 -6.35 15.57
N LEU A 306 -30.56 -5.20 16.07
CA LEU A 306 -30.55 -4.92 17.51
C LEU A 306 -31.89 -5.18 18.21
N GLN A 307 -32.90 -5.66 17.48
CA GLN A 307 -34.21 -6.06 17.99
C GLN A 307 -34.77 -7.18 17.12
N ASP A 308 -35.72 -7.96 17.64
CA ASP A 308 -36.48 -8.88 16.79
C ASP A 308 -37.19 -8.08 15.69
N THR A 309 -36.93 -8.44 14.43
CA THR A 309 -37.41 -7.69 13.26
C THR A 309 -38.18 -8.61 12.32
N THR A 310 -39.46 -8.30 12.08
CA THR A 310 -40.31 -8.98 11.09
C THR A 310 -40.16 -8.35 9.70
N ALA A 311 -40.71 -9.00 8.68
CA ALA A 311 -40.84 -8.40 7.35
C ALA A 311 -41.61 -7.06 7.39
N ALA A 312 -42.69 -6.96 8.18
CA ALA A 312 -43.49 -5.74 8.31
C ALA A 312 -42.78 -4.58 9.04
N MET A 313 -41.84 -4.88 9.94
CA MET A 313 -40.93 -3.88 10.54
C MET A 313 -39.82 -3.44 9.58
N GLY A 314 -39.78 -4.05 8.38
CA GLY A 314 -38.82 -3.78 7.34
C GLY A 314 -37.51 -4.52 7.54
N ALA A 315 -37.51 -5.83 7.83
CA ALA A 315 -36.27 -6.63 7.76
C ALA A 315 -35.56 -6.39 6.41
N THR A 316 -34.22 -6.29 6.40
CA THR A 316 -33.47 -6.05 5.17
C THR A 316 -33.79 -7.12 4.14
N GLU A 317 -34.07 -6.71 2.91
CA GLU A 317 -34.32 -7.63 1.81
C GLU A 317 -33.04 -7.87 1.02
N VAL A 318 -32.85 -9.12 0.61
CA VAL A 318 -31.59 -9.63 0.04
C VAL A 318 -31.84 -10.44 -1.22
N CYS A 319 -30.89 -10.38 -2.16
CA CYS A 319 -30.85 -11.24 -3.35
C CYS A 319 -29.57 -12.08 -3.38
N PRO A 320 -29.55 -13.27 -2.75
CA PRO A 320 -28.36 -14.10 -2.64
C PRO A 320 -27.84 -14.60 -3.99
N GLY A 321 -26.54 -14.47 -4.26
CA GLY A 321 -25.86 -14.90 -5.49
C GLY A 321 -25.51 -13.73 -6.43
N THR A 322 -26.14 -12.56 -6.22
CA THR A 322 -26.03 -11.41 -7.12
C THR A 322 -24.70 -10.64 -7.06
N TYR A 323 -23.82 -10.95 -6.12
CA TYR A 323 -22.53 -10.26 -5.96
C TYR A 323 -21.57 -10.42 -7.16
N ARG A 324 -21.87 -11.34 -8.08
CA ARG A 324 -21.11 -11.58 -9.32
C ARG A 324 -21.65 -10.80 -10.51
N CYS A 325 -22.79 -10.15 -10.35
CA CYS A 325 -23.52 -9.49 -11.42
C CYS A 325 -22.94 -8.11 -11.66
N THR A 326 -22.49 -7.87 -12.89
CA THR A 326 -21.75 -6.65 -13.23
C THR A 326 -22.45 -5.77 -14.25
N ASN A 327 -23.59 -6.21 -14.80
CA ASN A 327 -24.44 -5.39 -15.62
C ASN A 327 -25.72 -5.02 -14.86
N SER A 328 -25.97 -3.71 -14.73
CA SER A 328 -27.15 -3.13 -14.07
C SER A 328 -28.36 -2.98 -15.00
N GLY A 329 -28.33 -3.60 -16.19
CA GLY A 329 -29.31 -3.37 -17.25
C GLY A 329 -30.66 -4.07 -17.10
N ASP A 330 -30.74 -5.22 -16.40
CA ASP A 330 -31.99 -6.00 -16.24
C ASP A 330 -32.39 -6.05 -14.75
N PHE A 331 -32.88 -4.91 -14.25
CA PHE A 331 -33.38 -4.75 -12.87
C PHE A 331 -34.65 -5.56 -12.56
N ASP A 332 -35.35 -6.05 -13.58
CA ASP A 332 -36.69 -6.64 -13.41
C ASP A 332 -36.65 -8.02 -12.75
N ALA A 333 -35.58 -8.81 -12.93
CA ALA A 333 -35.47 -10.15 -12.34
C ALA A 333 -35.34 -10.13 -10.80
N TYR A 334 -34.67 -9.13 -10.22
CA TYR A 334 -34.38 -9.10 -8.77
C TYR A 334 -35.51 -8.52 -7.93
N GLN A 335 -36.45 -7.78 -8.53
CA GLN A 335 -37.57 -7.19 -7.80
C GLN A 335 -38.57 -8.24 -7.31
N GLU A 336 -38.69 -9.35 -8.03
CA GLU A 336 -39.66 -10.41 -7.72
C GLU A 336 -39.06 -11.51 -6.81
N ASP A 337 -37.76 -11.77 -6.92
CA ASP A 337 -37.12 -12.92 -6.27
C ASP A 337 -36.36 -12.58 -4.97
N GLY A 338 -36.20 -11.29 -4.67
CA GLY A 338 -35.63 -10.84 -3.40
C GLY A 338 -36.58 -11.11 -2.22
N PHE A 339 -36.02 -11.41 -1.04
CA PHE A 339 -36.81 -11.72 0.15
C PHE A 339 -36.22 -11.09 1.42
N PRO A 340 -37.04 -10.82 2.45
CA PRO A 340 -36.55 -10.31 3.73
C PRO A 340 -35.72 -11.36 4.45
N VAL A 341 -34.62 -10.98 5.10
CA VAL A 341 -33.78 -11.90 5.90
C VAL A 341 -34.58 -12.65 6.98
N SER A 342 -35.67 -12.07 7.46
CA SER A 342 -36.59 -12.72 8.40
C SER A 342 -37.41 -13.87 7.79
N GLY A 343 -37.55 -13.90 6.46
CA GLY A 343 -38.62 -14.64 5.79
C GLY A 343 -40.00 -14.25 6.33
N ASP A 344 -40.87 -15.25 6.44
CA ASP A 344 -42.16 -15.15 7.13
C ASP A 344 -42.05 -15.10 8.67
N GLY A 345 -40.83 -15.30 9.20
CA GLY A 345 -40.55 -15.33 10.63
C GLY A 345 -39.99 -14.01 11.17
N VAL A 346 -38.96 -14.14 11.99
CA VAL A 346 -38.30 -13.05 12.69
C VAL A 346 -36.81 -13.14 12.42
N TRP A 347 -36.20 -12.02 12.03
CA TRP A 347 -34.76 -11.86 12.14
C TRP A 347 -34.43 -11.54 13.61
N GLU A 348 -33.78 -12.48 14.30
CA GLU A 348 -33.62 -12.41 15.75
C GLU A 348 -32.67 -11.26 16.18
N GLN A 349 -32.92 -10.72 17.37
CA GLN A 349 -32.02 -9.77 18.02
C GLN A 349 -30.64 -10.37 18.25
N GLY A 350 -29.59 -9.65 17.82
CA GLY A 350 -28.20 -10.05 17.97
C GLY A 350 -27.66 -10.88 16.80
N ASP A 351 -28.54 -11.32 15.89
CA ASP A 351 -28.14 -11.94 14.63
C ASP A 351 -27.66 -10.88 13.64
N ALA A 352 -26.81 -11.29 12.70
CA ALA A 352 -26.25 -10.38 11.71
C ALA A 352 -26.16 -11.03 10.33
N VAL A 353 -26.50 -10.28 9.29
CA VAL A 353 -26.22 -10.68 7.91
C VAL A 353 -24.88 -10.08 7.48
N PHE A 354 -23.94 -10.95 7.11
CA PHE A 354 -22.65 -10.59 6.53
C PHE A 354 -22.76 -10.72 5.02
N MET A 355 -22.52 -9.64 4.28
CA MET A 355 -22.73 -9.60 2.83
C MET A 355 -21.57 -8.94 2.09
N ASN A 356 -21.29 -9.41 0.88
CA ASN A 356 -20.45 -8.68 -0.07
C ASN A 356 -21.17 -7.40 -0.51
N GLN A 357 -20.46 -6.26 -0.54
CA GLN A 357 -21.01 -4.95 -0.89
C GLN A 357 -21.49 -4.82 -2.36
N GLN A 358 -21.21 -5.82 -3.20
CA GLN A 358 -21.75 -5.93 -4.57
C GLN A 358 -23.05 -6.72 -4.65
N SER A 359 -23.49 -7.32 -3.54
CA SER A 359 -24.76 -8.05 -3.51
C SER A 359 -25.93 -7.07 -3.52
N TYR A 360 -26.93 -7.35 -4.34
CA TYR A 360 -28.17 -6.60 -4.34
C TYR A 360 -28.96 -6.80 -3.05
N HIS A 361 -29.36 -5.69 -2.46
CA HIS A 361 -30.18 -5.64 -1.26
C HIS A 361 -30.99 -4.32 -1.24
N ARG A 362 -31.92 -4.22 -0.28
CA ARG A 362 -32.58 -2.94 0.04
C ARG A 362 -33.04 -2.87 1.48
N GLY A 363 -33.06 -1.65 2.04
CA GLY A 363 -33.82 -1.35 3.24
C GLY A 363 -35.32 -1.33 2.93
N ALA A 364 -36.04 -2.34 3.42
CA ALA A 364 -37.49 -2.44 3.26
C ALA A 364 -38.26 -1.36 4.06
N ALA A 365 -39.50 -1.15 3.66
CA ALA A 365 -40.44 -0.26 4.31
C ALA A 365 -40.81 -0.75 5.71
N HIS A 366 -40.95 0.20 6.64
CA HIS A 366 -41.50 -0.10 7.96
C HIS A 366 -43.00 0.17 7.95
N THR A 367 -43.78 -0.89 7.80
CA THR A 367 -45.25 -0.83 7.63
C THR A 367 -46.03 -1.21 8.88
N ASP A 368 -45.38 -1.79 9.90
CA ASP A 368 -46.03 -2.09 11.17
C ASP A 368 -46.25 -0.81 12.02
N PRO A 369 -47.50 -0.36 12.24
CA PRO A 369 -47.78 0.84 13.04
C PRO A 369 -47.53 0.64 14.55
N ASN A 370 -47.48 -0.60 15.02
CA ASN A 370 -47.24 -0.93 16.42
C ASN A 370 -45.82 -1.45 16.67
N GLY A 371 -45.05 -1.69 15.60
CA GLY A 371 -43.67 -2.14 15.65
C GLY A 371 -42.73 -1.04 16.18
N PRO A 372 -41.73 -1.40 17.00
CA PRO A 372 -40.73 -0.44 17.44
C PRO A 372 -39.79 -0.07 16.29
N HIS A 373 -39.08 1.06 16.41
CA HIS A 373 -38.06 1.44 15.41
C HIS A 373 -37.05 0.30 15.20
N ARG A 374 -36.76 0.00 13.93
CA ARG A 374 -35.76 -0.98 13.50
C ARG A 374 -34.39 -0.31 13.50
N VAL A 375 -33.49 -0.77 14.37
CA VAL A 375 -32.11 -0.28 14.47
C VAL A 375 -31.14 -1.36 13.96
N LEU A 376 -30.24 -0.94 13.08
CA LEU A 376 -29.11 -1.72 12.59
C LEU A 376 -27.80 -1.07 13.05
N PHE A 377 -26.84 -1.89 13.46
CA PHE A 377 -25.44 -1.51 13.63
C PHE A 377 -24.63 -2.18 12.52
N ILE A 378 -23.84 -1.40 11.78
CA ILE A 378 -23.17 -1.86 10.56
C ILE A 378 -21.67 -1.66 10.70
N ILE A 379 -20.89 -2.71 10.37
CA ILE A 379 -19.43 -2.66 10.28
C ILE A 379 -19.02 -3.20 8.91
N THR A 380 -18.22 -2.43 8.16
CA THR A 380 -17.69 -2.87 6.86
C THR A 380 -16.21 -3.21 6.95
N PHE A 381 -15.86 -4.41 6.50
CA PHE A 381 -14.53 -4.98 6.49
C PHE A 381 -13.94 -4.93 5.08
N ALA A 382 -12.65 -4.64 5.00
CA ALA A 382 -11.89 -4.73 3.77
C ALA A 382 -10.51 -5.34 4.01
N PRO A 383 -9.87 -5.95 2.99
CA PRO A 383 -8.48 -6.34 3.09
C PRO A 383 -7.67 -5.11 3.48
N ARG A 384 -6.84 -5.26 4.51
CA ARG A 384 -5.90 -4.21 4.88
C ARG A 384 -4.92 -3.96 3.71
N PRO A 385 -4.39 -2.73 3.56
CA PRO A 385 -3.41 -2.47 2.53
C PRO A 385 -2.23 -3.43 2.67
N MET A 386 -1.75 -3.91 1.53
CA MET A 386 -0.46 -4.57 1.43
C MET A 386 0.65 -3.61 1.87
N ASP A 387 1.90 -4.08 1.98
CA ASP A 387 3.04 -3.19 2.25
C ASP A 387 2.96 -1.96 1.33
N ILE A 388 3.14 -0.76 1.90
CA ILE A 388 2.94 0.55 1.25
C ILE A 388 3.83 0.73 0.01
N LYS A 389 4.84 -0.12 -0.17
CA LYS A 389 5.65 -0.22 -1.40
C LYS A 389 4.88 -0.76 -2.61
N TYR A 390 3.80 -1.48 -2.36
CA TYR A 390 3.35 -2.56 -3.23
C TYR A 390 1.84 -2.63 -3.41
N GLU A 391 1.05 -1.99 -2.54
CA GLU A 391 -0.40 -1.91 -2.74
C GLU A 391 -0.71 -1.07 -3.97
N THR A 392 -1.39 -1.66 -4.94
CA THR A 392 -1.79 -0.99 -6.19
C THR A 392 -3.30 -0.84 -6.31
N ARG A 393 -4.06 -1.44 -5.39
CA ARG A 393 -5.52 -1.40 -5.43
C ARG A 393 -6.06 -0.20 -4.67
N LEU A 394 -7.28 0.18 -5.04
CA LEU A 394 -8.08 1.21 -4.41
C LEU A 394 -9.22 0.57 -3.60
N VAL A 395 -9.74 1.30 -2.63
CA VAL A 395 -11.08 1.01 -2.09
C VAL A 395 -12.11 1.26 -3.21
N GLY A 396 -13.19 0.48 -3.28
CA GLY A 396 -14.16 0.58 -4.38
C GLY A 396 -14.76 1.99 -4.52
N GLN A 397 -15.19 2.38 -5.71
CA GLN A 397 -15.80 3.70 -5.97
C GLN A 397 -17.29 3.69 -5.67
N GLY A 398 -17.88 4.86 -5.40
CA GLY A 398 -19.33 5.03 -5.16
C GLY A 398 -19.85 4.59 -3.78
N GLY A 399 -19.05 3.92 -2.95
CA GLY A 399 -19.41 3.60 -1.57
C GLY A 399 -19.40 4.83 -0.64
N SER A 400 -20.23 4.82 0.40
CA SER A 400 -20.31 5.93 1.37
C SER A 400 -19.11 5.97 2.35
N TYR A 401 -18.56 4.80 2.69
CA TYR A 401 -17.42 4.60 3.61
C TYR A 401 -17.46 5.48 4.86
N SER A 402 -18.60 5.40 5.55
CA SER A 402 -18.95 6.23 6.68
C SER A 402 -18.23 5.79 7.96
N LEU A 403 -16.93 6.10 8.05
CA LEU A 403 -16.10 5.86 9.23
C LEU A 403 -15.57 7.18 9.79
N ARG A 404 -15.68 7.36 11.11
CA ARG A 404 -15.15 8.54 11.79
C ARG A 404 -13.65 8.69 11.49
N TRP A 405 -13.21 9.92 11.24
CA TRP A 405 -11.87 10.20 10.70
C TRP A 405 -10.72 9.62 11.55
N ASP A 406 -10.87 9.58 12.88
CA ASP A 406 -9.86 9.13 13.85
C ASP A 406 -9.80 7.60 14.03
N MET A 407 -10.65 6.86 13.30
CA MET A 407 -10.70 5.41 13.29
C MET A 407 -10.01 4.79 12.07
N TRP A 408 -9.79 5.58 11.01
CA TRP A 408 -8.98 5.15 9.86
C TRP A 408 -7.56 4.77 10.30
N GLY A 409 -6.90 3.89 9.55
CA GLY A 409 -5.56 3.38 9.81
C GLY A 409 -5.52 2.17 10.75
N HIS A 410 -6.67 1.73 11.26
CA HIS A 410 -6.82 0.66 12.23
C HIS A 410 -7.40 -0.63 11.61
N THR A 411 -7.15 -1.75 12.28
CA THR A 411 -7.57 -3.10 11.89
C THR A 411 -8.53 -3.68 12.93
N LEU A 412 -9.20 -4.79 12.61
CA LEU A 412 -10.12 -5.48 13.52
C LEU A 412 -9.49 -5.76 14.90
N ASN A 413 -8.22 -6.15 14.95
CA ASN A 413 -7.51 -6.39 16.20
C ASN A 413 -7.27 -5.10 17.03
N ASP A 414 -7.19 -3.93 16.39
CA ASP A 414 -7.13 -2.66 17.11
C ASP A 414 -8.47 -2.31 17.72
N PHE A 415 -9.54 -2.47 16.94
CA PHE A 415 -10.92 -2.28 17.38
C PHE A 415 -11.29 -3.21 18.54
N ARG A 416 -10.82 -4.47 18.51
CA ARG A 416 -10.97 -5.43 19.62
C ARG A 416 -10.44 -4.91 20.96
N SER A 417 -9.47 -4.00 20.94
CA SER A 417 -8.86 -3.40 22.12
C SER A 417 -8.81 -1.88 22.02
N SER A 418 -9.87 -1.27 21.47
CA SER A 418 -9.93 0.16 21.12
C SER A 418 -9.61 1.09 22.29
N GLU A 419 -9.99 0.73 23.51
CA GLU A 419 -9.71 1.49 24.74
C GLU A 419 -8.22 1.67 25.05
N SER A 420 -7.37 0.78 24.51
CA SER A 420 -5.91 0.83 24.71
C SER A 420 -5.15 1.15 23.43
N ARG A 421 -5.70 0.74 22.28
CA ARG A 421 -5.04 0.83 20.97
C ARG A 421 -5.47 2.04 20.13
N MET A 422 -6.62 2.63 20.44
CA MET A 422 -7.23 3.75 19.71
C MET A 422 -7.42 4.94 20.64
N VAL A 423 -6.33 5.36 21.29
CA VAL A 423 -6.31 6.49 22.24
C VAL A 423 -5.52 7.67 21.68
N GLN A 424 -5.92 8.88 22.07
CA GLN A 424 -5.20 10.08 21.70
C GLN A 424 -3.84 10.17 22.41
N PRO A 425 -2.77 10.69 21.76
CA PRO A 425 -2.73 11.22 20.39
C PRO A 425 -2.45 10.15 19.31
N TRP A 426 -2.23 8.89 19.69
CA TRP A 426 -1.76 7.83 18.79
C TRP A 426 -2.76 7.49 17.69
N THR A 427 -4.06 7.50 18.01
CA THR A 427 -5.13 7.27 17.03
C THR A 427 -5.08 8.30 15.91
N THR A 428 -4.90 9.60 16.23
CA THR A 428 -4.75 10.67 15.24
C THR A 428 -3.52 10.47 14.36
N LEU A 429 -2.35 10.17 14.96
CA LEU A 429 -1.14 9.92 14.19
C LEU A 429 -1.27 8.71 13.26
N ARG A 430 -2.06 7.71 13.67
CA ARG A 430 -2.33 6.53 12.86
C ARG A 430 -3.31 6.80 11.74
N SER A 431 -4.38 7.53 11.99
CA SER A 431 -5.35 7.92 10.94
C SER A 431 -4.74 8.83 9.89
N LEU A 432 -3.72 9.62 10.23
CA LEU A 432 -2.97 10.45 9.28
C LEU A 432 -1.83 9.68 8.57
N GLY A 433 -1.67 8.37 8.80
CA GLY A 433 -0.61 7.56 8.18
C GLY A 433 0.81 7.87 8.69
N ILE A 434 0.95 8.60 9.81
CA ILE A 434 2.25 9.10 10.30
C ILE A 434 2.96 8.06 11.16
N TYR A 435 2.24 7.41 12.08
CA TYR A 435 2.85 6.51 13.05
C TYR A 435 1.94 5.35 13.45
N LYS A 436 2.56 4.18 13.61
CA LYS A 436 2.03 3.05 14.37
C LYS A 436 3.17 2.34 15.12
N PRO A 437 2.90 1.63 16.22
CA PRO A 437 3.90 0.76 16.83
C PRO A 437 4.31 -0.39 15.89
N LYS A 438 5.50 -0.96 16.11
CA LYS A 438 6.10 -1.92 15.14
C LYS A 438 5.30 -3.21 15.03
N GLU A 439 4.74 -3.65 16.14
CA GLU A 439 3.96 -4.87 16.31
C GLU A 439 2.52 -4.75 15.78
N TYR A 440 2.10 -3.55 15.35
CA TYR A 440 0.77 -3.27 14.84
C TYR A 440 0.76 -3.34 13.31
N GLN A 441 -0.42 -3.49 12.70
CA GLN A 441 -0.59 -3.55 11.24
C GLN A 441 -1.34 -2.33 10.73
N TRP A 442 -1.04 -1.88 9.51
CA TRP A 442 -1.77 -0.75 8.92
C TRP A 442 -3.15 -1.21 8.45
N GLY A 443 -4.19 -0.46 8.81
CA GLY A 443 -5.42 -0.37 8.02
C GLY A 443 -5.31 0.74 6.97
N TRP A 444 -6.36 0.99 6.20
CA TRP A 444 -6.43 2.13 5.27
C TRP A 444 -6.46 3.44 6.06
N ASP A 445 -5.49 4.33 5.86
CA ASP A 445 -5.45 5.63 6.54
C ASP A 445 -6.38 6.66 5.87
N TRP A 446 -6.70 7.71 6.61
CA TRP A 446 -7.69 8.71 6.19
C TRP A 446 -7.19 9.52 4.98
N ILE A 447 -5.89 9.87 4.94
CA ILE A 447 -5.30 10.67 3.86
C ILE A 447 -5.32 9.89 2.56
N THR A 448 -4.94 8.61 2.61
CA THR A 448 -5.01 7.70 1.47
C THR A 448 -6.44 7.58 0.97
N GLN A 449 -7.41 7.34 1.86
CA GLN A 449 -8.81 7.20 1.45
C GLN A 449 -9.39 8.49 0.84
N GLN A 450 -9.14 9.66 1.44
CA GLN A 450 -9.63 10.92 0.88
C GLN A 450 -8.98 11.22 -0.47
N SER A 451 -7.70 10.86 -0.63
CA SER A 451 -7.00 11.01 -1.91
C SER A 451 -7.63 10.17 -3.02
N MET A 452 -8.07 8.94 -2.71
CA MET A 452 -8.76 8.06 -3.66
C MET A 452 -10.11 8.64 -4.10
N ARG A 453 -10.92 9.11 -3.15
CA ARG A 453 -12.22 9.73 -3.43
C ARG A 453 -12.06 10.98 -4.27
N LEU A 454 -11.10 11.83 -3.89
CA LEU A 454 -10.79 13.06 -4.59
C LEU A 454 -10.30 12.83 -6.02
N ALA A 455 -9.48 11.80 -6.24
CA ALA A 455 -8.96 11.47 -7.56
C ALA A 455 -10.05 11.08 -8.56
N ASN A 456 -11.19 10.59 -8.06
CA ASN A 456 -12.22 9.95 -8.88
C ASN A 456 -13.59 10.63 -8.82
N GLY A 457 -13.72 11.74 -8.07
CA GLY A 457 -15.01 12.42 -7.88
C GLY A 457 -16.05 11.54 -7.19
N ASP A 458 -15.63 10.70 -6.24
CA ASP A 458 -16.55 9.87 -5.47
C ASP A 458 -17.44 10.74 -4.55
N THR A 459 -18.49 10.13 -3.99
CA THR A 459 -19.40 10.74 -3.00
C THR A 459 -18.63 11.62 -2.01
N GLY A 460 -19.11 12.83 -1.73
CA GLY A 460 -18.44 13.82 -0.87
C GLY A 460 -17.36 14.67 -1.56
N TYR A 461 -16.99 14.33 -2.81
CA TYR A 461 -15.94 15.00 -3.58
C TYR A 461 -16.32 15.19 -5.05
N ASP A 462 -17.61 15.10 -5.39
CA ASP A 462 -18.08 15.47 -6.73
C ASP A 462 -17.90 16.99 -6.99
N GLU A 463 -17.86 17.40 -8.25
CA GLU A 463 -17.74 18.82 -8.62
C GLU A 463 -18.89 19.66 -8.03
N SER A 464 -20.10 19.09 -7.90
CA SER A 464 -21.26 19.78 -7.33
C SER A 464 -21.15 20.03 -5.82
N GLU A 465 -20.31 19.27 -5.11
CA GLU A 465 -20.14 19.34 -3.65
C GLU A 465 -18.97 20.24 -3.22
N PHE A 466 -18.21 20.77 -4.20
CA PHE A 466 -17.01 21.57 -3.93
C PHE A 466 -17.31 22.86 -3.14
N GLU A 467 -18.27 23.66 -3.59
CA GLU A 467 -18.61 24.93 -2.93
C GLU A 467 -19.17 24.70 -1.50
N PRO A 468 -20.12 23.77 -1.25
CA PRO A 468 -20.53 23.40 0.10
C PRO A 468 -19.36 23.03 1.02
N MET A 469 -18.45 22.17 0.57
CA MET A 469 -17.28 21.76 1.37
C MET A 469 -16.37 22.96 1.68
N VAL A 470 -16.12 23.84 0.71
CA VAL A 470 -15.31 25.04 0.92
C VAL A 470 -15.95 25.97 1.95
N ASP A 471 -17.26 26.15 1.91
CA ASP A 471 -17.97 27.00 2.86
C ASP A 471 -17.91 26.43 4.29
N ASP A 472 -18.02 25.11 4.45
CA ASP A 472 -17.81 24.44 5.75
C ASP A 472 -16.38 24.68 6.27
N ILE A 473 -15.36 24.53 5.43
CA ILE A 473 -13.97 24.81 5.79
C ILE A 473 -13.79 26.28 6.21
N ARG A 474 -14.37 27.23 5.45
CA ARG A 474 -14.32 28.66 5.75
C ARG A 474 -15.03 29.02 7.06
N SER A 475 -16.08 28.29 7.42
CA SER A 475 -16.80 28.50 8.67
C SER A 475 -15.98 28.05 9.88
N PHE A 476 -15.18 27.00 9.71
CA PHE A 476 -14.33 26.44 10.76
C PHE A 476 -13.00 27.20 10.93
N LEU A 477 -12.41 27.68 9.83
CA LEU A 477 -11.12 28.37 9.86
C LEU A 477 -11.25 29.88 10.06
N PRO A 478 -10.33 30.51 10.83
CA PRO A 478 -10.28 31.97 10.90
C PRO A 478 -10.09 32.60 9.51
N ASN A 479 -10.80 33.70 9.24
CA ASN A 479 -10.82 34.40 7.95
C ASN A 479 -9.44 34.69 7.33
N ILE A 480 -8.39 34.80 8.14
CA ILE A 480 -7.02 35.01 7.66
C ILE A 480 -6.53 33.86 6.76
N PHE A 481 -6.99 32.62 7.03
CA PHE A 481 -6.62 31.39 6.32
C PHE A 481 -7.50 31.10 5.10
N ASN A 482 -8.58 31.86 4.89
CA ASN A 482 -9.49 31.62 3.78
C ASN A 482 -8.80 31.84 2.42
N VAL A 483 -9.16 30.99 1.45
CA VAL A 483 -8.71 31.04 0.06
C VAL A 483 -9.86 31.55 -0.81
N GLU A 484 -9.56 32.50 -1.70
CA GLU A 484 -10.51 32.96 -2.71
C GLU A 484 -10.74 31.84 -3.74
N VAL A 485 -12.00 31.48 -3.96
CA VAL A 485 -12.38 30.49 -4.96
C VAL A 485 -12.65 31.22 -6.27
N SER A 486 -11.89 30.86 -7.32
CA SER A 486 -12.12 31.33 -8.68
C SER A 486 -12.99 30.35 -9.45
N ARG A 487 -13.73 30.84 -10.45
CA ARG A 487 -14.56 30.00 -11.32
C ARG A 487 -13.73 28.89 -11.98
N GLY A 488 -14.15 27.64 -11.80
CA GLY A 488 -13.49 26.45 -12.35
C GLY A 488 -12.29 25.95 -11.52
N MET A 489 -12.10 26.45 -10.30
CA MET A 489 -11.14 25.88 -9.35
C MET A 489 -11.66 24.54 -8.84
N GLY A 490 -10.81 23.51 -8.89
CA GLY A 490 -11.08 22.21 -8.28
C GLY A 490 -10.44 22.06 -6.90
N TYR A 491 -10.72 20.93 -6.25
CA TYR A 491 -10.20 20.61 -4.91
C TYR A 491 -8.66 20.64 -4.82
N LYS A 492 -7.95 20.07 -5.81
CA LYS A 492 -6.46 20.03 -5.81
C LYS A 492 -5.87 21.44 -5.75
N GLU A 493 -6.39 22.35 -6.55
CA GLU A 493 -5.92 23.74 -6.63
C GLU A 493 -6.28 24.51 -5.35
N TYR A 494 -7.46 24.24 -4.78
CA TYR A 494 -7.89 24.79 -3.51
C TYR A 494 -6.98 24.36 -2.35
N PHE A 495 -6.70 23.06 -2.19
CA PHE A 495 -5.81 22.56 -1.13
C PHE A 495 -4.36 23.02 -1.31
N GLN A 496 -3.88 23.11 -2.56
CA GLN A 496 -2.57 23.70 -2.84
C GLN A 496 -2.50 25.18 -2.42
N SER A 497 -3.55 25.94 -2.74
CA SER A 497 -3.65 27.35 -2.35
C SER A 497 -3.75 27.52 -0.84
N MET A 498 -4.47 26.62 -0.17
CA MET A 498 -4.60 26.60 1.28
C MET A 498 -3.27 26.29 1.96
N THR A 499 -2.57 25.21 1.60
CA THR A 499 -1.27 24.86 2.18
C THR A 499 -0.24 25.98 2.00
N LYS A 500 -0.22 26.62 0.82
CA LYS A 500 0.59 27.81 0.56
C LYS A 500 0.21 29.00 1.46
N ARG A 501 -1.10 29.26 1.64
CA ARG A 501 -1.61 30.34 2.50
C ARG A 501 -1.21 30.13 3.96
N PHE A 502 -1.35 28.90 4.47
CA PHE A 502 -0.90 28.52 5.81
C PHE A 502 0.60 28.78 5.98
N LYS A 503 1.43 28.33 5.03
CA LYS A 503 2.87 28.59 5.02
C LYS A 503 3.18 30.08 5.11
N GLU A 504 2.56 30.90 4.27
CA GLU A 504 2.80 32.36 4.25
C GLU A 504 2.41 33.04 5.56
N ILE A 505 1.25 32.71 6.12
CA ILE A 505 0.74 33.32 7.36
C ILE A 505 1.61 32.95 8.55
N PHE A 506 1.85 31.66 8.78
CA PHE A 506 2.65 31.23 9.93
C PHE A 506 4.07 31.75 9.87
N THR A 507 4.66 31.84 8.67
CA THR A 507 5.97 32.46 8.48
C THR A 507 5.97 33.93 8.86
N LYS A 508 4.99 34.71 8.38
CA LYS A 508 4.87 36.14 8.72
C LYS A 508 4.68 36.35 10.22
N ILE A 509 3.82 35.54 10.86
CA ILE A 509 3.57 35.61 12.31
C ILE A 509 4.85 35.26 13.09
N ALA A 510 5.53 34.18 12.74
CA ALA A 510 6.77 33.76 13.41
C ALA A 510 7.87 34.83 13.28
N LEU A 511 8.10 35.35 12.06
CA LEU A 511 9.10 36.40 11.82
C LEU A 511 8.76 37.70 12.54
N TRP A 512 7.48 38.10 12.54
CA TRP A 512 7.03 39.29 13.26
C TRP A 512 7.21 39.13 14.77
N ALA A 513 6.79 38.00 15.34
CA ALA A 513 6.95 37.72 16.77
C ALA A 513 8.42 37.70 17.19
N SER A 514 9.29 37.04 16.42
CA SER A 514 10.74 37.06 16.64
C SER A 514 11.31 38.49 16.54
N GLY A 515 10.85 39.29 15.57
CA GLY A 515 11.22 40.70 15.45
C GLY A 515 10.80 41.55 16.66
N VAL A 516 9.56 41.43 17.11
CA VAL A 516 9.04 42.12 18.31
C VAL A 516 9.83 41.73 19.54
N TYR A 517 10.13 40.44 19.72
CA TYR A 517 10.94 39.97 20.85
C TYR A 517 12.35 40.59 20.85
N VAL A 518 12.98 40.72 19.67
CA VAL A 518 14.28 41.39 19.53
C VAL A 518 14.19 42.86 19.94
N VAL A 519 13.15 43.57 19.50
CA VAL A 519 12.93 44.99 19.85
C VAL A 519 12.68 45.17 21.35
N ILE A 520 11.81 44.34 21.95
CA ILE A 520 11.56 44.37 23.40
C ILE A 520 12.82 44.05 24.18
N SER A 521 13.59 43.03 23.76
CA SER A 521 14.85 42.65 24.39
C SER A 521 15.89 43.78 24.33
N LEU A 522 15.95 44.51 23.21
CA LEU A 522 16.79 45.69 23.05
C LEU A 522 16.33 46.82 23.99
N TYR A 523 15.02 47.11 24.01
CA TYR A 523 14.43 48.14 24.88
C TYR A 523 14.69 47.87 26.36
N VAL A 524 14.40 46.64 26.82
CA VAL A 524 14.67 46.21 28.21
C VAL A 524 16.16 46.27 28.53
N SER A 525 17.04 45.88 27.60
CA SER A 525 18.50 45.96 27.80
C SER A 525 18.98 47.41 27.92
N VAL A 526 18.42 48.33 27.14
CA VAL A 526 18.70 49.77 27.23
C VAL A 526 18.17 50.34 28.54
N LEU A 527 16.95 50.00 28.93
CA LEU A 527 16.32 50.49 30.16
C LEU A 527 17.06 50.01 31.42
N LEU A 528 17.44 48.73 31.46
CA LEU A 528 18.32 48.18 32.49
C LEU A 528 19.69 48.86 32.51
N HIS A 529 20.27 49.17 31.35
CA HIS A 529 21.53 49.90 31.29
C HIS A 529 21.39 51.32 31.86
N VAL A 530 20.30 52.03 31.57
CA VAL A 530 20.03 53.38 32.13
C VAL A 530 19.81 53.32 33.65
N VAL A 531 19.13 52.30 34.16
CA VAL A 531 18.86 52.13 35.61
C VAL A 531 20.12 51.68 36.36
N LEU A 532 20.91 50.77 35.80
CA LEU A 532 22.08 50.16 36.46
C LEU A 532 23.38 50.96 36.25
N SER A 533 23.47 51.80 35.22
CA SER A 533 24.62 52.72 35.03
C SER A 533 24.75 53.76 36.15
N ARG A 534 23.71 53.94 36.98
CA ARG A 534 23.79 54.72 38.24
C ARG A 534 24.49 53.98 39.40
N ARG A 535 24.86 52.71 39.25
CA ARG A 535 25.55 51.87 40.24
C ARG A 535 26.72 51.12 39.58
N GLU A 536 27.80 51.79 39.18
CA GLU A 536 29.13 51.23 38.78
C GLU A 536 29.20 49.92 37.93
N TYR A 537 28.13 49.46 37.28
CA TYR A 537 28.11 48.24 36.46
C TYR A 537 28.11 48.61 34.97
N HIS A 538 29.28 48.57 34.33
CA HIS A 538 29.43 48.76 32.89
C HIS A 538 29.08 47.49 32.10
N THR A 539 27.80 47.24 31.83
CA THR A 539 27.37 46.23 30.84
C THR A 539 26.85 46.92 29.59
N SER A 540 27.41 46.62 28.40
CA SER A 540 26.95 47.23 27.14
C SER A 540 25.54 46.74 26.77
N PRO A 541 24.56 47.62 26.53
CA PRO A 541 23.19 47.23 26.16
C PRO A 541 23.15 46.46 24.83
N ILE A 542 24.07 46.77 23.92
CA ILE A 542 24.24 46.07 22.63
C ILE A 542 24.62 44.60 22.86
N LYS A 543 25.53 44.32 23.79
CA LYS A 543 25.94 42.93 24.10
C LYS A 543 24.78 42.12 24.70
N GLY A 544 23.91 42.73 25.49
CA GLY A 544 22.70 42.09 26.05
C GLY A 544 21.66 41.75 24.98
N ALA A 545 21.41 42.70 24.05
CA ALA A 545 20.52 42.48 22.92
C ALA A 545 21.06 41.41 21.96
N MET A 546 22.36 41.44 21.61
CA MET A 546 23.00 40.45 20.75
C MET A 546 22.92 39.02 21.31
N ARG A 547 23.04 38.84 22.64
CA ARG A 547 22.84 37.52 23.27
C ARG A 547 21.42 37.02 23.14
N SER A 548 20.43 37.91 23.19
CA SER A 548 19.01 37.54 23.06
C SER A 548 18.68 37.18 21.60
N ILE A 549 19.21 37.94 20.64
CA ILE A 549 19.11 37.65 19.19
C ILE A 549 19.74 36.29 18.87
N SER A 550 20.99 36.07 19.30
CA SER A 550 21.71 34.82 19.05
C SER A 550 20.97 33.60 19.60
N ARG A 551 20.31 33.74 20.74
CA ARG A 551 19.57 32.62 21.35
C ARG A 551 18.32 32.24 20.56
N VAL A 552 17.51 33.22 20.16
CA VAL A 552 16.32 32.95 19.32
C VAL A 552 16.75 32.38 17.98
N ALA A 553 17.78 32.94 17.36
CA ALA A 553 18.32 32.39 16.11
C ALA A 553 18.77 30.93 16.26
N MET A 554 19.40 30.56 17.38
CA MET A 554 19.77 29.16 17.64
C MET A 554 18.55 28.26 17.84
N LEU A 555 17.54 28.70 18.58
CA LEU A 555 16.31 27.93 18.78
C LEU A 555 15.56 27.72 17.46
N ASP A 556 15.38 28.79 16.68
CA ASP A 556 14.76 28.73 15.36
C ASP A 556 15.56 27.84 14.40
N ALA A 557 16.90 27.92 14.42
CA ALA A 557 17.75 27.05 13.62
C ALA A 557 17.56 25.57 13.98
N VAL A 558 17.40 25.22 15.26
CA VAL A 558 17.11 23.84 15.68
C VAL A 558 15.77 23.37 15.10
N VAL A 559 14.72 24.18 15.19
CA VAL A 559 13.39 23.84 14.64
C VAL A 559 13.46 23.66 13.13
N VAL A 560 14.13 24.56 12.41
CA VAL A 560 14.35 24.47 10.96
C VAL A 560 15.17 23.22 10.60
N CYS A 561 16.21 22.90 11.37
CA CYS A 561 16.98 21.66 11.17
C CYS A 561 16.12 20.41 11.36
N ILE A 562 15.22 20.39 12.35
CA ILE A 562 14.27 19.28 12.53
C ILE A 562 13.35 19.16 11.32
N GLY A 563 12.78 20.28 10.83
CA GLY A 563 11.95 20.28 9.62
C GLY A 563 12.68 19.77 8.39
N TYR A 564 13.94 20.17 8.22
CA TYR A 564 14.80 19.67 7.13
C TYR A 564 15.05 18.16 7.26
N LEU A 565 15.37 17.66 8.46
CA LEU A 565 15.56 16.23 8.70
C LEU A 565 14.28 15.42 8.44
N LEU A 566 13.11 15.98 8.74
CA LEU A 566 11.82 15.38 8.40
C LEU A 566 11.65 15.26 6.88
N ILE A 567 11.94 16.32 6.11
CA ILE A 567 11.92 16.27 4.64
C ILE A 567 12.89 15.21 4.14
N CYS A 568 14.14 15.20 4.58
CA CYS A 568 15.11 14.18 4.16
C CYS A 568 14.66 12.76 4.50
N ARG A 569 14.00 12.57 5.64
CA ARG A 569 13.47 11.26 6.03
C ARG A 569 12.27 10.86 5.18
N THR A 570 11.37 11.79 4.86
CA THR A 570 10.25 11.56 3.96
C THR A 570 10.74 11.23 2.56
N ASP A 571 11.70 11.99 2.01
CA ASP A 571 12.27 11.78 0.67
C ASP A 571 12.88 10.39 0.50
N ASN A 572 13.53 9.88 1.56
CA ASN A 572 14.13 8.56 1.58
C ASN A 572 13.16 7.45 1.97
N SER A 573 11.91 7.77 2.29
CA SER A 573 10.91 6.77 2.62
C SER A 573 10.49 5.96 1.39
N ASP A 574 10.15 4.70 1.61
CA ASP A 574 9.67 3.81 0.56
C ASP A 574 8.40 4.34 -0.13
N TRP A 575 7.51 4.97 0.63
CA TRP A 575 6.30 5.63 0.11
C TRP A 575 6.63 6.74 -0.88
N ALA A 576 7.55 7.65 -0.51
CA ALA A 576 8.00 8.72 -1.39
C ALA A 576 8.69 8.18 -2.66
N LYS A 577 9.53 7.16 -2.53
CA LYS A 577 10.17 6.48 -3.67
C LYS A 577 9.13 5.83 -4.58
N ALA A 578 8.09 5.20 -4.03
CA ALA A 578 7.02 4.54 -4.80
C ALA A 578 6.17 5.54 -5.60
N ILE A 579 5.84 6.70 -5.02
CA ILE A 579 5.13 7.79 -5.72
C ILE A 579 6.00 8.38 -6.84
N ARG A 580 7.26 8.74 -6.55
CA ARG A 580 8.16 9.33 -7.56
C ARG A 580 8.43 8.37 -8.73
N SER A 581 8.46 7.06 -8.46
CA SER A 581 8.61 6.01 -9.47
C SER A 581 7.31 5.63 -10.19
N LYS A 582 6.17 6.21 -9.79
CA LYS A 582 4.83 5.88 -10.30
C LYS A 582 4.50 4.38 -10.18
N THR A 583 5.04 3.73 -9.16
CA THR A 583 4.79 2.31 -8.90
C THR A 583 3.62 2.08 -7.96
N LEU A 584 3.30 3.05 -7.10
CA LEU A 584 2.12 3.01 -6.26
C LEU A 584 0.87 3.27 -7.12
N TYR A 585 -0.22 2.53 -6.86
CA TYR A 585 -1.50 2.62 -7.59
C TYR A 585 -1.44 2.41 -9.11
N SER A 586 -0.28 2.00 -9.64
CA SER A 586 -0.14 1.65 -11.06
C SER A 586 -0.96 0.41 -11.40
N SER A 587 -1.58 0.41 -12.57
CA SER A 587 -2.23 -0.79 -13.12
C SER A 587 -1.29 -2.00 -13.09
N ALA A 588 -1.84 -3.15 -12.74
CA ALA A 588 -1.17 -4.45 -12.80
C ALA A 588 -0.92 -4.93 -14.24
N PHE A 589 -1.48 -4.26 -15.24
CA PHE A 589 -1.49 -4.66 -16.64
C PHE A 589 -0.85 -3.56 -17.49
N LEU A 590 0.08 -3.93 -18.39
CA LEU A 590 0.69 -2.96 -19.31
C LEU A 590 -0.35 -2.40 -20.28
N SER A 591 -0.50 -1.08 -20.29
CA SER A 591 -1.25 -0.37 -21.33
C SER A 591 -0.52 -0.49 -22.67
N VAL A 592 -0.96 -1.40 -23.54
CA VAL A 592 -0.52 -1.41 -24.95
C VAL A 592 -1.68 -0.94 -25.82
N PRO A 593 -1.47 0.02 -26.73
CA PRO A 593 -2.47 0.39 -27.72
C PRO A 593 -2.87 -0.87 -28.50
N GLN A 594 -4.12 -1.31 -28.32
CA GLN A 594 -4.63 -2.53 -28.90
C GLN A 594 -4.50 -2.50 -30.43
N ILE A 595 -3.88 -3.54 -31.00
CA ILE A 595 -4.27 -4.02 -32.32
C ILE A 595 -5.47 -4.92 -32.05
N ILE A 596 -6.65 -4.39 -32.33
CA ILE A 596 -7.90 -5.14 -32.31
C ILE A 596 -7.78 -6.18 -33.44
N GLU A 597 -7.55 -7.45 -33.10
CA GLU A 597 -7.94 -8.55 -33.98
C GLU A 597 -9.39 -8.89 -33.66
N GLU A 598 -10.28 -8.50 -34.58
CA GLU A 598 -11.71 -8.79 -34.57
C GLU A 598 -11.93 -10.30 -34.78
N LYS A 599 -12.02 -11.06 -33.69
CA LYS A 599 -12.71 -12.36 -33.68
C LYS A 599 -13.68 -12.42 -32.50
N PRO A 600 -14.83 -13.10 -32.66
CA PRO A 600 -15.98 -12.93 -31.78
C PRO A 600 -15.62 -13.35 -30.35
N LEU A 601 -15.76 -12.40 -29.43
CA LEU A 601 -15.57 -12.61 -28.00
C LEU A 601 -16.79 -13.31 -27.44
N ALA A 602 -16.59 -14.45 -26.77
CA ALA A 602 -17.69 -15.17 -26.16
C ALA A 602 -18.26 -14.34 -25.00
N VAL A 603 -19.57 -14.06 -25.03
CA VAL A 603 -20.29 -13.59 -23.84
C VAL A 603 -20.38 -14.77 -22.89
N VAL A 604 -19.90 -14.59 -21.67
CA VAL A 604 -19.93 -15.62 -20.64
C VAL A 604 -21.35 -15.80 -20.12
N SER A 605 -21.75 -17.04 -19.97
CA SER A 605 -22.97 -17.49 -19.30
C SER A 605 -22.64 -18.28 -18.04
N ARG A 606 -23.60 -18.44 -17.14
CA ARG A 606 -23.46 -19.24 -15.91
C ARG A 606 -23.02 -20.70 -16.16
N LYS A 607 -23.36 -21.26 -17.33
CA LYS A 607 -23.01 -22.63 -17.71
C LYS A 607 -21.55 -22.78 -18.14
N ASP A 608 -20.88 -21.69 -18.50
CA ASP A 608 -19.52 -21.77 -19.01
C ASP A 608 -18.52 -22.09 -17.89
N MET A 609 -17.55 -22.93 -18.20
CA MET A 609 -16.41 -23.18 -17.32
C MET A 609 -15.32 -22.17 -17.65
N LEU A 610 -14.94 -21.38 -16.65
CA LEU A 610 -14.04 -20.24 -16.81
C LEU A 610 -12.63 -20.56 -16.35
N ILE A 611 -11.65 -20.22 -17.19
CA ILE A 611 -10.21 -20.37 -16.94
C ILE A 611 -9.56 -18.99 -17.05
N SER A 612 -8.99 -18.50 -15.96
CA SER A 612 -8.24 -17.24 -15.93
C SER A 612 -7.09 -17.31 -14.93
N ASP A 613 -5.94 -16.71 -15.25
CA ASP A 613 -4.84 -16.48 -14.32
C ASP A 613 -4.85 -15.08 -13.70
N ARG A 614 -5.80 -14.22 -14.10
CA ARG A 614 -5.94 -12.85 -13.59
C ARG A 614 -6.46 -12.82 -12.15
N LEU A 615 -7.19 -13.82 -11.68
CA LEU A 615 -7.63 -13.93 -10.29
C LEU A 615 -6.70 -14.78 -9.42
N ASP A 616 -5.66 -15.39 -10.00
CA ASP A 616 -4.72 -16.24 -9.28
C ASP A 616 -3.74 -15.43 -8.41
N PHE A 617 -4.23 -14.80 -7.34
CA PHE A 617 -3.36 -14.07 -6.42
C PHE A 617 -3.84 -14.16 -4.99
N LYS A 618 -2.96 -14.67 -4.12
CA LYS A 618 -3.27 -14.97 -2.72
C LYS A 618 -3.82 -13.79 -1.92
N ASN A 619 -3.45 -12.56 -2.29
CA ASN A 619 -3.84 -11.38 -1.54
C ASN A 619 -5.14 -10.74 -2.05
N LEU A 620 -5.88 -11.41 -2.95
CA LEU A 620 -7.22 -10.99 -3.37
C LEU A 620 -8.32 -11.46 -2.40
N GLY A 621 -7.98 -12.18 -1.33
CA GLY A 621 -8.97 -12.75 -0.41
C GLY A 621 -9.87 -13.75 -1.15
N SER A 622 -11.16 -13.74 -0.85
CA SER A 622 -12.16 -14.62 -1.47
C SER A 622 -12.26 -14.48 -3.01
N LEU A 623 -11.82 -13.37 -3.60
CA LEU A 623 -11.82 -13.19 -5.06
C LEU A 623 -10.87 -14.16 -5.77
N SER A 624 -9.82 -14.65 -5.11
CA SER A 624 -8.91 -15.63 -5.72
C SER A 624 -9.56 -16.97 -5.99
N ASP A 625 -10.71 -17.21 -5.35
CA ASP A 625 -11.42 -18.47 -5.35
C ASP A 625 -12.77 -18.31 -6.05
N MET A 626 -13.14 -17.10 -6.48
CA MET A 626 -14.46 -16.79 -7.03
C MET A 626 -14.83 -17.68 -8.23
N LEU A 627 -13.88 -17.96 -9.12
CA LEU A 627 -14.10 -18.84 -10.27
C LEU A 627 -14.44 -20.27 -9.86
N ASP A 628 -13.95 -20.74 -8.71
CA ASP A 628 -14.23 -22.08 -8.22
C ASP A 628 -15.71 -22.30 -7.89
N PHE A 629 -16.48 -21.22 -7.74
CA PHE A 629 -17.90 -21.23 -7.41
C PHE A 629 -18.79 -20.77 -8.57
N HIS A 630 -18.20 -20.48 -9.74
CA HIS A 630 -18.95 -20.24 -10.96
C HIS A 630 -19.68 -21.52 -11.40
N GLY A 631 -20.90 -21.39 -11.95
CA GLY A 631 -21.80 -22.54 -12.21
C GLY A 631 -21.15 -23.63 -13.06
N GLY A 632 -20.56 -23.26 -14.20
CA GLY A 632 -19.83 -24.20 -15.07
C GLY A 632 -18.58 -24.80 -14.44
N ASN A 633 -17.86 -24.07 -13.57
CA ASN A 633 -16.70 -24.58 -12.84
C ASN A 633 -17.11 -25.61 -11.77
N VAL A 634 -18.21 -25.37 -11.05
CA VAL A 634 -18.78 -26.32 -10.09
C VAL A 634 -19.21 -27.60 -10.81
N LYS A 635 -19.93 -27.48 -11.94
CA LYS A 635 -20.33 -28.61 -12.77
C LYS A 635 -19.14 -29.40 -13.27
N PHE A 636 -18.13 -28.73 -13.84
CA PHE A 636 -16.89 -29.36 -14.30
C PHE A 636 -16.23 -30.15 -13.17
N ARG A 637 -16.01 -29.53 -12.00
CA ARG A 637 -15.40 -30.21 -10.84
C ARG A 637 -16.18 -31.44 -10.41
N SER A 638 -17.51 -31.38 -10.40
CA SER A 638 -18.36 -32.53 -10.08
C SER A 638 -18.14 -33.71 -11.04
N VAL A 639 -18.03 -33.43 -12.34
CA VAL A 639 -17.79 -34.45 -13.37
C VAL A 639 -16.38 -35.02 -13.24
N ILE A 640 -15.36 -34.16 -13.09
CA ILE A 640 -13.96 -34.59 -12.92
C ILE A 640 -13.79 -35.43 -11.65
N SER A 641 -14.42 -35.06 -10.52
CA SER A 641 -14.33 -35.83 -9.28
C SER A 641 -14.95 -37.23 -9.40
N GLY A 642 -15.94 -37.41 -10.27
CA GLY A 642 -16.46 -38.72 -10.63
C GLY A 642 -15.44 -39.54 -11.42
N GLY A 643 -14.90 -38.96 -12.50
CA GLY A 643 -13.93 -39.62 -13.38
C GLY A 643 -12.58 -39.92 -12.72
N SER A 644 -12.11 -39.07 -11.80
CA SER A 644 -10.82 -39.24 -11.13
C SER A 644 -10.75 -40.50 -10.25
N LYS A 645 -11.89 -41.02 -9.79
CA LYS A 645 -11.96 -42.25 -8.99
C LYS A 645 -11.60 -43.51 -9.78
N ILE A 646 -11.75 -43.48 -11.11
CA ILE A 646 -11.51 -44.63 -11.97
C ILE A 646 -10.27 -44.45 -12.86
N VAL A 647 -9.84 -43.21 -13.11
CA VAL A 647 -8.80 -42.88 -14.10
C VAL A 647 -7.46 -43.62 -13.89
N GLN A 648 -7.09 -43.90 -12.64
CA GLN A 648 -5.83 -44.61 -12.33
C GLN A 648 -5.84 -46.09 -12.74
N ASN A 649 -7.02 -46.67 -12.99
CA ASN A 649 -7.18 -48.09 -13.33
C ASN A 649 -7.43 -48.34 -14.82
N LEU A 650 -7.46 -47.27 -15.63
CA LEU A 650 -7.77 -47.33 -17.06
C LEU A 650 -6.51 -47.42 -17.91
N THR A 651 -6.61 -48.04 -19.09
CA THR A 651 -5.55 -47.97 -20.10
C THR A 651 -5.46 -46.56 -20.73
N PRO A 652 -4.35 -46.19 -21.38
CA PRO A 652 -4.24 -44.90 -22.05
C PRO A 652 -5.37 -44.62 -23.05
N GLU A 653 -5.82 -45.64 -23.79
CA GLU A 653 -6.94 -45.53 -24.74
C GLU A 653 -8.28 -45.30 -24.02
N GLU A 654 -8.50 -45.99 -22.90
CA GLU A 654 -9.70 -45.81 -22.06
C GLU A 654 -9.73 -44.43 -21.40
N VAL A 655 -8.58 -43.88 -21.03
CA VAL A 655 -8.46 -42.50 -20.54
C VAL A 655 -8.86 -41.49 -21.62
N GLU A 656 -8.42 -41.67 -22.87
CA GLU A 656 -8.82 -40.79 -23.97
C GLU A 656 -10.32 -40.86 -24.25
N MET A 657 -10.92 -42.06 -24.21
CA MET A 657 -12.39 -42.22 -24.34
C MET A 657 -13.14 -41.51 -23.20
N LEU A 658 -12.68 -41.67 -21.95
CA LEU A 658 -13.27 -40.98 -20.79
C LEU A 658 -13.19 -39.45 -20.94
N VAL A 659 -12.04 -38.94 -21.38
CA VAL A 659 -11.83 -37.49 -21.61
C VAL A 659 -12.77 -36.99 -22.69
N GLU A 660 -12.91 -37.72 -23.79
CA GLU A 660 -13.83 -37.39 -24.88
C GLU A 660 -15.29 -37.38 -24.41
N ASP A 661 -15.73 -38.42 -23.71
CA ASP A 661 -17.09 -38.52 -23.15
C ASP A 661 -17.41 -37.36 -22.19
N VAL A 662 -16.44 -36.96 -21.36
CA VAL A 662 -16.58 -35.83 -20.44
C VAL A 662 -16.73 -34.51 -21.22
N VAL A 663 -15.83 -34.24 -22.17
CA VAL A 663 -15.86 -32.98 -22.95
C VAL A 663 -17.13 -32.90 -23.80
N ASP A 664 -17.51 -33.98 -24.48
CA ASP A 664 -18.72 -34.03 -25.31
C ASP A 664 -19.99 -34.01 -24.47
N GLY A 665 -19.98 -34.62 -23.29
CA GLY A 665 -21.06 -34.52 -22.31
C GLY A 665 -21.29 -33.08 -21.85
N LEU A 666 -20.22 -32.39 -21.44
CA LEU A 666 -20.28 -30.98 -21.05
C LEU A 666 -20.81 -30.09 -22.18
N ARG A 667 -20.32 -30.29 -23.41
CA ARG A 667 -20.79 -29.54 -24.58
C ARG A 667 -22.25 -29.81 -24.94
N ARG A 668 -22.70 -31.06 -24.85
CA ARG A 668 -24.12 -31.42 -25.06
C ARG A 668 -25.05 -30.74 -24.05
N GLU A 669 -24.59 -30.53 -22.82
CA GLU A 669 -25.33 -29.79 -21.79
C GLU A 669 -25.20 -28.25 -21.92
N GLY A 670 -24.44 -27.78 -22.91
CA GLY A 670 -24.22 -26.36 -23.20
C GLY A 670 -23.11 -25.70 -22.37
N THR A 671 -22.20 -26.47 -21.77
CA THR A 671 -21.03 -25.95 -21.04
C THR A 671 -19.87 -25.76 -22.00
N ARG A 672 -19.44 -24.52 -22.24
CA ARG A 672 -18.21 -24.21 -22.98
C ARG A 672 -17.04 -24.03 -22.03
N LEU A 673 -15.84 -24.42 -22.44
CA LEU A 673 -14.61 -24.14 -21.70
C LEU A 673 -14.02 -22.85 -22.26
N LEU A 674 -14.14 -21.76 -21.49
CA LEU A 674 -13.69 -20.44 -21.90
C LEU A 674 -12.40 -20.08 -21.18
N LEU A 675 -11.38 -19.72 -21.96
CA LEU A 675 -10.11 -19.19 -21.50
C LEU A 675 -10.11 -17.67 -21.64
N GLN A 676 -9.77 -16.97 -20.56
CA GLN A 676 -9.52 -15.53 -20.62
C GLN A 676 -8.12 -15.28 -21.17
N ASN A 677 -8.03 -14.62 -22.32
CA ASN A 677 -6.77 -14.33 -22.99
C ASN A 677 -6.05 -13.10 -22.38
N HIS A 678 -4.91 -12.73 -22.96
CA HIS A 678 -4.10 -11.60 -22.52
C HIS A 678 -4.80 -10.23 -22.62
N ASN A 679 -5.83 -10.09 -23.45
CA ASN A 679 -6.65 -8.87 -23.60
C ASN A 679 -7.84 -8.82 -22.62
N ALA A 680 -7.94 -9.78 -21.69
CA ALA A 680 -9.07 -9.98 -20.77
C ALA A 680 -10.35 -10.52 -21.45
N ASP A 681 -10.23 -10.97 -22.69
CA ASP A 681 -11.31 -11.43 -23.53
C ASP A 681 -11.50 -12.95 -23.41
N TRP A 682 -12.75 -13.43 -23.46
CA TRP A 682 -13.07 -14.86 -23.36
C TRP A 682 -13.08 -15.53 -24.72
N VAL A 683 -12.31 -16.61 -24.83
CA VAL A 683 -12.17 -17.43 -26.03
C VAL A 683 -12.46 -18.87 -25.68
N GLU A 684 -13.29 -19.54 -26.49
CA GLU A 684 -13.54 -20.97 -26.32
C GLU A 684 -12.30 -21.78 -26.70
N LEU A 685 -11.93 -22.73 -25.85
CA LEU A 685 -10.84 -23.67 -26.14
C LEU A 685 -11.17 -24.54 -27.35
N SER A 686 -10.15 -24.87 -28.14
CA SER A 686 -10.25 -25.91 -29.17
C SER A 686 -10.69 -27.24 -28.53
N VAL A 687 -11.21 -28.17 -29.33
CA VAL A 687 -11.60 -29.49 -28.82
C VAL A 687 -10.40 -30.20 -28.19
N GLU A 688 -9.24 -30.09 -28.82
CA GLU A 688 -7.98 -30.68 -28.42
C GLU A 688 -7.47 -30.08 -27.11
N ASP A 689 -7.51 -28.75 -26.97
CA ASP A 689 -7.10 -28.06 -25.74
C ASP A 689 -8.07 -28.34 -24.59
N ALA A 690 -9.37 -28.42 -24.87
CA ALA A 690 -10.38 -28.79 -23.89
C ALA A 690 -10.15 -30.23 -23.38
N LYS A 691 -9.83 -31.17 -24.28
CA LYS A 691 -9.46 -32.55 -23.92
C LYS A 691 -8.17 -32.58 -23.09
N ALA A 692 -7.13 -31.86 -23.48
CA ALA A 692 -5.86 -31.79 -22.75
C ALA A 692 -6.03 -31.20 -21.34
N TYR A 693 -6.78 -30.11 -21.21
CA TYR A 693 -7.11 -29.50 -19.92
C TYR A 693 -7.91 -30.46 -19.02
N THR A 694 -8.93 -31.11 -19.58
CA THR A 694 -9.77 -32.10 -18.88
C THR A 694 -8.91 -33.27 -18.38
N LYS A 695 -8.02 -33.79 -19.23
CA LYS A 695 -7.10 -34.87 -18.88
C LYS A 695 -6.18 -34.48 -17.72
N GLN A 696 -5.57 -33.29 -17.75
CA GLN A 696 -4.76 -32.80 -16.61
C GLN A 696 -5.57 -32.79 -15.31
N TYR A 697 -6.79 -32.25 -15.32
CA TYR A 697 -7.60 -32.15 -14.10
C TYR A 697 -8.10 -33.51 -13.57
N LEU A 698 -8.41 -34.47 -14.44
CA LEU A 698 -8.73 -35.85 -14.01
C LEU A 698 -7.61 -36.45 -13.16
N PHE A 699 -6.35 -36.29 -13.57
CA PHE A 699 -5.20 -36.80 -12.83
C PHE A 699 -4.86 -35.93 -11.61
N LEU A 700 -4.99 -34.60 -11.70
CA LEU A 700 -4.77 -33.70 -10.55
C LEU A 700 -5.70 -34.02 -9.38
N GLU A 701 -6.97 -34.34 -9.63
CA GLU A 701 -7.93 -34.69 -8.57
C GLU A 701 -7.59 -36.00 -7.84
N THR A 702 -6.65 -36.81 -8.37
CA THR A 702 -6.23 -38.05 -7.71
C THR A 702 -5.23 -37.84 -6.57
N ASN A 703 -4.58 -36.67 -6.51
CA ASN A 703 -3.58 -36.35 -5.50
C ASN A 703 -3.71 -34.90 -4.99
N ASN A 704 -4.26 -34.76 -3.79
CA ASN A 704 -4.48 -33.46 -3.14
C ASN A 704 -3.20 -32.63 -2.95
N ALA A 705 -2.05 -33.26 -2.70
CA ALA A 705 -0.79 -32.54 -2.51
C ALA A 705 -0.30 -31.94 -3.84
N VAL A 706 -0.37 -32.71 -4.93
CA VAL A 706 0.01 -32.25 -6.27
C VAL A 706 -0.94 -31.16 -6.76
N LYS A 707 -2.26 -31.31 -6.52
CA LYS A 707 -3.26 -30.28 -6.80
C LYS A 707 -2.98 -28.98 -6.06
N ALA A 708 -2.61 -29.06 -4.78
CA ALA A 708 -2.24 -27.88 -3.99
C ALA A 708 -0.97 -27.20 -4.55
N ILE A 709 0.06 -27.97 -4.91
CA ILE A 709 1.29 -27.44 -5.51
C ILE A 709 1.00 -26.76 -6.86
N HIS A 710 0.14 -27.35 -7.70
CA HIS A 710 -0.26 -26.74 -8.97
C HIS A 710 -1.00 -25.40 -8.76
N ARG A 711 -1.88 -25.30 -7.76
CA ARG A 711 -2.53 -24.03 -7.41
C ARG A 711 -1.52 -22.98 -6.94
N GLU A 712 -0.56 -23.39 -6.12
CA GLU A 712 0.52 -22.54 -5.63
C GLU A 712 1.44 -22.04 -6.75
N SER A 713 1.73 -22.89 -7.75
CA SER A 713 2.52 -22.47 -8.90
C SER A 713 1.78 -21.48 -9.79
N ARG A 714 0.47 -21.65 -9.97
CA ARG A 714 -0.39 -20.65 -10.65
C ARG A 714 -0.37 -19.30 -9.94
N TYR A 715 -0.49 -19.28 -8.61
CA TYR A 715 -0.36 -18.03 -7.83
C TYR A 715 1.00 -17.36 -7.99
N LEU A 716 2.08 -18.15 -8.05
CA LEU A 716 3.42 -17.63 -8.25
C LEU A 716 3.60 -17.07 -9.67
N GLU A 717 3.12 -17.78 -10.69
CA GLU A 717 3.16 -17.34 -12.08
C GLU A 717 2.39 -16.03 -12.27
N SER A 718 1.16 -15.97 -11.78
CA SER A 718 0.32 -14.77 -11.81
C SER A 718 0.95 -13.61 -11.03
N SER A 719 1.71 -13.89 -9.97
CA SER A 719 2.47 -12.85 -9.25
C SER A 719 3.61 -12.25 -10.08
N PHE A 720 4.18 -13.01 -11.02
CA PHE A 720 5.17 -12.52 -11.98
C PHE A 720 4.54 -11.84 -13.19
N LYS A 721 3.30 -12.21 -13.55
CA LYS A 721 2.56 -11.62 -14.68
C LYS A 721 1.80 -10.34 -14.32
N TYR A 722 1.25 -10.26 -13.12
CA TYR A 722 0.27 -9.23 -12.72
C TYR A 722 0.44 -8.78 -11.25
N GLY A 723 1.46 -9.26 -10.53
CA GLY A 723 1.58 -9.05 -9.07
C GLY A 723 2.84 -8.28 -8.65
N LEU A 724 3.22 -8.40 -7.38
CA LEU A 724 4.34 -7.62 -6.82
C LEU A 724 5.69 -7.88 -7.51
N LYS A 725 5.87 -9.10 -8.01
CA LYS A 725 7.07 -9.52 -8.72
C LYS A 725 7.05 -9.12 -10.19
N TYR A 726 5.95 -8.52 -10.66
CA TYR A 726 5.78 -8.03 -12.01
C TYR A 726 6.75 -6.92 -12.37
N LYS A 727 7.22 -6.11 -11.42
CA LYS A 727 7.86 -4.85 -11.80
C LYS A 727 9.25 -5.08 -12.45
N GLY A 728 9.83 -6.29 -12.40
CA GLY A 728 11.15 -6.62 -12.97
C GLY A 728 11.17 -7.01 -14.44
N ALA A 729 12.01 -6.39 -15.26
CA ALA A 729 12.21 -6.84 -16.65
C ALA A 729 12.66 -8.31 -16.70
N MET A 730 13.56 -8.69 -15.79
CA MET A 730 13.99 -10.08 -15.57
C MET A 730 12.88 -10.94 -14.98
N ALA A 731 12.16 -10.43 -13.97
CA ALA A 731 11.12 -11.15 -13.28
C ALA A 731 9.93 -11.48 -14.22
N GLN A 732 9.54 -10.55 -15.10
CA GLN A 732 8.53 -10.76 -16.14
C GLN A 732 8.98 -11.77 -17.21
N ARG A 733 10.27 -11.75 -17.57
CA ARG A 733 10.80 -12.60 -18.66
C ARG A 733 11.08 -14.03 -18.21
N TYR A 734 11.81 -14.18 -17.12
CA TYR A 734 12.30 -15.48 -16.66
C TYR A 734 11.42 -16.08 -15.58
N GLY A 735 10.75 -15.26 -14.77
CA GLY A 735 9.90 -15.74 -13.67
C GLY A 735 8.82 -16.71 -14.13
N PRO A 736 7.91 -16.34 -15.05
CA PRO A 736 6.87 -17.23 -15.53
C PRO A 736 7.44 -18.50 -16.18
N ALA A 737 8.49 -18.37 -17.01
CA ALA A 737 9.11 -19.51 -17.67
C ALA A 737 9.71 -20.52 -16.68
N LEU A 738 10.44 -20.03 -15.66
CA LEU A 738 11.01 -20.88 -14.61
C LEU A 738 9.93 -21.59 -13.80
N VAL A 739 8.85 -20.87 -13.44
CA VAL A 739 7.72 -21.45 -12.70
C VAL A 739 7.00 -22.52 -13.52
N LYS A 740 6.80 -22.30 -14.82
CA LYS A 740 6.20 -23.28 -15.74
C LYS A 740 7.06 -24.53 -15.88
N ASN A 741 8.37 -24.36 -16.11
CA ASN A 741 9.29 -25.49 -16.22
C ASN A 741 9.31 -26.32 -14.93
N LEU A 742 9.37 -25.66 -13.77
CA LEU A 742 9.30 -26.32 -12.47
C LEU A 742 7.96 -27.06 -12.28
N THR A 743 6.84 -26.41 -12.62
CA THR A 743 5.50 -27.01 -12.52
C THR A 743 5.40 -28.25 -13.39
N LYS A 744 5.83 -28.16 -14.66
CA LYS A 744 5.87 -29.29 -15.58
C LYS A 744 6.68 -30.44 -15.00
N SER A 745 7.90 -30.19 -14.50
CA SER A 745 8.73 -31.25 -13.88
C SER A 745 8.07 -31.89 -12.67
N ILE A 746 7.36 -31.13 -11.83
CA ILE A 746 6.63 -31.67 -10.67
C ILE A 746 5.46 -32.55 -11.12
N LEU A 747 4.69 -32.10 -12.11
CA LEU A 747 3.52 -32.85 -12.61
C LEU A 747 3.94 -34.10 -13.37
N ASP A 748 4.96 -34.03 -14.23
CA ASP A 748 5.53 -35.18 -14.95
C ASP A 748 5.98 -36.26 -13.95
N ASN A 749 6.68 -35.88 -12.87
CA ASN A 749 7.11 -36.81 -11.81
C ASN A 749 5.94 -37.39 -11.00
N ALA A 750 4.81 -36.69 -10.95
CA ALA A 750 3.59 -37.16 -10.29
C ALA A 750 2.68 -37.98 -11.21
N GLY A 751 3.07 -38.21 -12.47
CA GLY A 751 2.24 -38.90 -13.46
C GLY A 751 1.03 -38.08 -13.91
N VAL A 752 1.07 -36.76 -13.76
CA VAL A 752 -0.01 -35.85 -14.16
C VAL A 752 0.37 -35.17 -15.48
N PRO A 753 -0.44 -35.29 -16.55
CA PRO A 753 -0.15 -34.60 -17.81
C PRO A 753 -0.22 -33.08 -17.62
N TYR A 754 0.74 -32.36 -18.19
CA TYR A 754 0.82 -30.91 -18.12
C TYR A 754 0.26 -30.25 -19.38
N PHE A 755 -0.77 -29.43 -19.22
CA PHE A 755 -1.32 -28.52 -20.20
C PHE A 755 -1.11 -27.08 -19.72
N ASP A 756 -0.51 -26.26 -20.57
CA ASP A 756 -0.32 -24.84 -20.31
C ASP A 756 -1.38 -24.05 -21.08
N PRO A 757 -2.41 -23.49 -20.41
CA PRO A 757 -3.40 -22.66 -21.08
C PRO A 757 -2.81 -21.35 -21.63
N TYR A 758 -1.59 -20.98 -21.26
CA TYR A 758 -0.94 -19.72 -21.62
C TYR A 758 0.46 -19.93 -22.20
N PRO A 759 0.66 -20.73 -23.27
CA PRO A 759 1.99 -21.13 -23.73
C PRO A 759 2.85 -19.90 -24.04
N LEU A 760 4.06 -19.85 -23.46
CA LEU A 760 5.06 -18.85 -23.82
C LEU A 760 5.54 -19.17 -25.23
N SER A 761 5.37 -18.26 -26.19
CA SER A 761 5.82 -18.56 -27.54
C SER A 761 7.36 -18.66 -27.57
N GLY A 762 7.84 -19.78 -28.13
CA GLY A 762 9.22 -20.20 -28.37
C GLY A 762 10.35 -19.40 -27.71
N ASN A 763 10.87 -19.91 -26.60
CA ASN A 763 12.31 -19.95 -26.30
C ASN A 763 12.51 -20.90 -25.10
N SER A 764 13.04 -22.10 -25.35
CA SER A 764 13.41 -23.02 -24.29
C SER A 764 14.57 -22.45 -23.50
N LEU A 765 14.33 -22.13 -22.23
CA LEU A 765 15.37 -21.67 -21.32
C LEU A 765 16.05 -22.87 -20.68
N SER A 766 17.32 -23.09 -21.06
CA SER A 766 18.21 -24.04 -20.38
C SER A 766 18.44 -23.58 -18.93
N THR A 767 18.30 -24.52 -18.00
CA THR A 767 18.42 -24.29 -16.55
C THR A 767 19.87 -23.94 -16.17
N PRO A 768 20.12 -22.91 -15.33
CA PRO A 768 21.44 -22.71 -14.75
C PRO A 768 21.75 -23.82 -13.75
N LYS A 769 22.89 -24.50 -13.92
CA LYS A 769 23.44 -25.37 -12.87
C LYS A 769 23.86 -24.51 -11.69
N SER A 770 23.45 -24.91 -10.48
CA SER A 770 23.83 -24.26 -9.23
C SER A 770 25.36 -24.32 -9.04
N SER A 771 26.02 -23.16 -9.04
CA SER A 771 27.36 -23.03 -8.45
C SER A 771 27.24 -22.23 -7.16
N SER A 772 27.66 -22.87 -6.07
CA SER A 772 27.85 -22.24 -4.77
C SER A 772 28.95 -21.19 -4.87
N SER A 773 28.61 -19.91 -4.70
CA SER A 773 29.60 -18.86 -4.47
C SER A 773 29.31 -18.10 -3.19
N SER A 774 30.39 -17.85 -2.47
CA SER A 774 30.49 -17.40 -1.09
C SER A 774 29.98 -15.96 -0.92
N GLN A 775 29.04 -15.78 0.02
CA GLN A 775 28.61 -14.48 0.51
C GLN A 775 29.79 -13.70 1.10
N LYS A 776 30.21 -12.62 0.44
CA LYS A 776 30.96 -11.55 1.11
C LYS A 776 29.97 -10.60 1.77
N LYS A 777 29.91 -10.65 3.10
CA LYS A 777 29.23 -9.66 3.95
C LYS A 777 29.86 -8.29 3.74
N VAL A 778 29.09 -7.33 3.22
CA VAL A 778 29.40 -5.90 3.33
C VAL A 778 28.88 -5.44 4.70
N MET A 779 29.78 -4.92 5.54
CA MET A 779 29.42 -4.32 6.83
C MET A 779 28.85 -2.91 6.64
N PRO A 780 27.84 -2.50 7.43
CA PRO A 780 27.42 -1.11 7.49
C PRO A 780 28.46 -0.28 8.28
N THR A 781 28.97 0.79 7.67
CA THR A 781 29.76 1.81 8.36
C THR A 781 28.84 2.81 9.07
N PRO A 782 29.12 3.21 10.33
CA PRO A 782 28.31 4.18 11.06
C PRO A 782 28.80 5.62 10.83
N PHE A 783 27.83 6.54 10.68
CA PHE A 783 27.92 7.99 10.91
C PHE A 783 29.06 8.77 10.23
N GLY A 784 28.79 9.27 9.01
CA GLY A 784 29.49 10.44 8.45
C GLY A 784 28.75 11.73 8.78
N MET A 785 29.44 12.74 9.31
CA MET A 785 28.89 14.08 9.55
C MET A 785 28.57 14.79 8.22
N PRO A 786 27.42 15.49 8.08
CA PRO A 786 27.10 16.22 6.85
C PRO A 786 27.91 17.53 6.76
N ARG A 787 28.50 17.78 5.59
CA ARG A 787 29.05 19.08 5.22
C ARG A 787 27.92 20.04 4.87
N PHE A 788 27.95 21.24 5.45
CA PHE A 788 27.06 22.35 5.14
C PHE A 788 27.17 22.74 3.65
N ALA A 789 26.21 22.31 2.82
CA ALA A 789 26.01 22.86 1.49
C ALA A 789 24.95 23.97 1.58
N LEU A 790 25.39 25.20 1.36
CA LEU A 790 24.54 26.38 1.23
C LEU A 790 23.48 26.17 0.14
N LEU A 791 22.23 26.44 0.51
CA LEU A 791 21.03 26.41 -0.32
C LEU A 791 21.24 27.20 -1.63
N TYR A 792 21.23 26.50 -2.77
CA TYR A 792 20.88 27.10 -4.05
C TYR A 792 19.36 26.96 -4.23
N PRO A 793 18.64 28.05 -4.57
CA PRO A 793 17.21 27.97 -4.86
C PRO A 793 17.01 27.24 -6.19
N GLN A 794 16.38 26.06 -6.15
CA GLN A 794 15.83 25.46 -7.37
C GLN A 794 14.68 26.33 -7.86
N LYS A 795 14.87 26.93 -9.04
CA LYS A 795 13.85 27.72 -9.73
C LYS A 795 12.61 26.85 -9.99
N SER A 796 11.46 27.45 -9.74
CA SER A 796 10.13 26.98 -10.12
C SER A 796 10.11 26.48 -11.56
N PHE A 797 9.72 25.22 -11.78
CA PHE A 797 9.30 24.75 -13.09
C PHE A 797 7.96 25.41 -13.44
N SER A 798 7.99 26.45 -14.27
CA SER A 798 6.82 26.86 -15.03
C SER A 798 6.73 25.99 -16.28
N LEU A 799 5.67 25.20 -16.43
CA LEU A 799 5.33 24.57 -17.71
C LEU A 799 4.95 25.67 -18.72
N GLN A 800 5.92 26.17 -19.48
CA GLN A 800 5.65 26.72 -20.80
C GLN A 800 5.82 25.61 -21.83
N ARG A 801 4.73 25.25 -22.51
CA ARG A 801 4.76 24.50 -23.77
C ARG A 801 5.60 25.30 -24.77
N THR A 802 6.88 24.98 -24.89
CA THR A 802 7.69 25.38 -26.03
C THR A 802 7.95 24.14 -26.87
N THR A 803 7.31 24.09 -28.04
CA THR A 803 7.71 23.24 -29.16
C THR A 803 9.12 23.64 -29.59
N SER A 804 10.15 23.01 -29.03
CA SER A 804 11.53 23.20 -29.49
C SER A 804 11.96 22.02 -30.35
N SER A 805 12.35 22.34 -31.57
CA SER A 805 12.99 21.46 -32.54
C SER A 805 14.17 20.69 -31.95
N ILE A 806 14.23 19.39 -32.27
CA ILE A 806 15.28 18.46 -31.87
C ILE A 806 16.65 18.99 -32.32
N PRO A 807 17.65 19.15 -31.42
CA PRO A 807 18.99 19.50 -31.83
C PRO A 807 19.65 18.35 -32.60
N LYS A 808 20.25 18.67 -33.75
CA LYS A 808 21.12 17.72 -34.48
C LYS A 808 22.35 17.38 -33.63
N LYS A 809 22.51 16.09 -33.34
CA LYS A 809 23.73 15.40 -32.90
C LYS A 809 24.34 15.94 -31.58
N ILE A 810 23.84 15.44 -30.45
CA ILE A 810 24.54 15.55 -29.15
C ILE A 810 25.65 14.48 -29.14
N GLN A 811 26.91 14.91 -29.19
CA GLN A 811 28.04 14.07 -28.79
C GLN A 811 28.06 14.04 -27.26
N ILE A 812 27.83 12.86 -26.67
CA ILE A 812 27.93 12.64 -25.22
C ILE A 812 29.40 12.37 -24.88
N GLU A 813 30.01 13.23 -24.07
CA GLU A 813 31.34 12.99 -23.50
C GLU A 813 31.30 11.76 -22.58
N LYS A 814 32.16 10.77 -22.86
CA LYS A 814 32.42 9.64 -21.95
C LYS A 814 33.10 10.19 -20.69
N GLY A 815 32.41 10.19 -19.55
CA GLY A 815 33.01 10.39 -18.23
C GLY A 815 32.43 11.50 -17.35
N GLY A 816 31.29 12.10 -17.71
CA GLY A 816 30.60 13.05 -16.82
C GLY A 816 30.12 12.38 -15.53
N MET A 817 30.23 13.09 -14.39
CA MET A 817 29.53 12.70 -13.15
C MET A 817 28.03 12.61 -13.44
N LEU A 818 27.46 11.44 -13.18
CA LEU A 818 26.03 11.18 -13.25
C LEU A 818 25.28 12.11 -12.29
N LYS A 819 24.15 12.66 -12.74
CA LYS A 819 23.30 13.56 -11.96
C LYS A 819 21.89 13.00 -11.83
N VAL A 820 21.21 13.39 -10.76
CA VAL A 820 19.79 13.16 -10.59
C VAL A 820 19.04 13.71 -11.81
N GLY A 821 18.22 12.86 -12.43
CA GLY A 821 17.47 13.13 -13.65
C GLY A 821 18.10 12.56 -14.93
N ASP A 822 19.38 12.16 -14.92
CA ASP A 822 20.05 11.62 -16.11
C ASP A 822 19.41 10.32 -16.58
N ILE A 823 19.17 10.21 -17.89
CA ILE A 823 18.71 8.97 -18.51
C ILE A 823 19.93 8.06 -18.75
N VAL A 824 19.85 6.84 -18.23
CA VAL A 824 20.93 5.86 -18.22
C VAL A 824 20.46 4.50 -18.71
N GLU A 825 21.41 3.63 -19.03
CA GLU A 825 21.19 2.18 -19.09
C GLU A 825 21.91 1.56 -17.89
N ALA A 826 21.24 0.73 -17.09
CA ALA A 826 21.78 0.15 -15.87
C ALA A 826 21.51 -1.37 -15.77
N LYS A 827 22.38 -2.13 -15.12
CA LYS A 827 22.19 -3.56 -14.84
C LYS A 827 21.27 -3.78 -13.65
N TYR A 828 20.28 -4.66 -13.77
CA TYR A 828 19.37 -5.00 -12.67
C TYR A 828 20.12 -5.75 -11.55
N GLU A 829 19.92 -5.36 -10.28
CA GLU A 829 20.58 -5.93 -9.07
C GLU A 829 22.11 -6.14 -9.15
N GLY A 830 22.77 -5.45 -10.08
CA GLY A 830 24.19 -5.59 -10.38
C GLY A 830 24.65 -6.97 -10.89
N SER A 831 23.81 -7.99 -10.84
CA SER A 831 24.16 -9.40 -11.06
C SER A 831 23.92 -9.86 -12.49
N TYR A 832 23.11 -9.11 -13.25
CA TYR A 832 22.73 -9.47 -14.61
C TYR A 832 23.57 -8.72 -15.66
N ASN A 833 23.87 -9.39 -16.78
CA ASN A 833 24.71 -8.81 -17.85
C ASN A 833 23.94 -7.86 -18.79
N GLU A 834 22.62 -7.92 -18.79
CA GLU A 834 21.76 -7.04 -19.58
C GLU A 834 21.64 -5.64 -18.94
N PHE A 835 21.66 -4.60 -19.76
CA PHE A 835 21.42 -3.22 -19.34
C PHE A 835 20.03 -2.77 -19.75
N TYR A 836 19.31 -2.14 -18.85
CA TYR A 836 17.96 -1.63 -19.06
C TYR A 836 17.94 -0.12 -18.92
N LYS A 837 17.13 0.55 -19.74
CA LYS A 837 16.95 2.00 -19.65
C LYS A 837 16.32 2.38 -18.31
N GLY A 838 16.89 3.36 -17.65
CA GLY A 838 16.37 3.97 -16.45
C GLY A 838 16.74 5.44 -16.36
N GLN A 839 16.35 6.05 -15.25
CA GLN A 839 16.64 7.43 -14.89
C GLN A 839 17.26 7.44 -13.49
N ILE A 840 18.26 8.28 -13.27
CA ILE A 840 18.87 8.43 -11.96
C ILE A 840 17.93 9.22 -11.05
N MET A 841 17.52 8.60 -9.96
CA MET A 841 16.65 9.20 -8.95
C MET A 841 17.43 9.86 -7.81
N ASP A 842 18.58 9.28 -7.48
CA ASP A 842 19.48 9.82 -6.47
C ASP A 842 20.93 9.36 -6.75
N VAL A 843 21.89 10.13 -6.24
CA VAL A 843 23.33 9.81 -6.32
C VAL A 843 23.88 9.88 -4.90
N GLN A 844 24.13 8.71 -4.31
CA GLN A 844 24.59 8.58 -2.93
C GLN A 844 26.12 8.71 -2.83
N GLU A 845 26.64 8.96 -1.61
CA GLU A 845 28.08 8.92 -1.36
C GLU A 845 28.62 7.48 -1.53
N GLY A 846 29.67 7.31 -2.35
CA GLY A 846 30.34 6.02 -2.55
C GLY A 846 30.13 5.35 -3.92
N ASN A 847 29.87 6.14 -4.97
CA ASN A 847 29.56 5.66 -6.34
C ASN A 847 28.26 4.85 -6.43
N ILE A 848 27.38 4.87 -5.43
CA ILE A 848 26.08 4.22 -5.50
C ILE A 848 25.09 5.20 -6.13
N VAL A 849 24.41 4.75 -7.18
CA VAL A 849 23.36 5.49 -7.89
C VAL A 849 22.05 4.72 -7.80
N ASP A 850 21.00 5.48 -7.55
CA ASP A 850 19.65 4.95 -7.48
C ASP A 850 19.01 5.09 -8.85
N VAL A 851 18.78 3.96 -9.51
CA VAL A 851 18.24 3.93 -10.87
C VAL A 851 16.77 3.50 -10.85
N LEU A 852 15.90 4.38 -11.32
CA LEU A 852 14.52 4.09 -11.70
C LEU A 852 14.48 3.57 -13.12
N TYR A 853 14.25 2.28 -13.29
CA TYR A 853 14.03 1.67 -14.58
C TYR A 853 12.75 2.17 -15.23
N SER A 854 12.71 2.12 -16.57
CA SER A 854 11.57 2.59 -17.37
C SER A 854 10.28 1.79 -17.13
N ASN A 855 10.35 0.66 -16.43
CA ASN A 855 9.22 -0.17 -16.00
C ASN A 855 8.79 0.10 -14.54
N GLY A 856 9.32 1.16 -13.92
CA GLY A 856 9.00 1.59 -12.57
C GLY A 856 9.88 0.98 -11.47
N LEU A 857 10.70 -0.03 -11.76
CA LEU A 857 11.54 -0.61 -10.72
C LEU A 857 12.69 0.28 -10.29
N TYR A 858 13.17 0.00 -9.09
CA TYR A 858 14.24 0.73 -8.45
C TYR A 858 15.36 -0.24 -8.04
N ASN A 859 16.60 0.10 -8.37
CA ASN A 859 17.78 -0.52 -7.74
C ASN A 859 18.81 0.53 -7.33
N GLU A 860 19.44 0.27 -6.19
CA GLU A 860 20.67 0.93 -5.77
C GLU A 860 21.83 0.14 -6.39
N LEU A 861 22.63 0.80 -7.21
CA LEU A 861 23.68 0.15 -8.01
C LEU A 861 24.98 0.92 -7.88
N ASP A 862 26.10 0.20 -7.88
CA ASP A 862 27.37 0.87 -8.12
C ASP A 862 27.38 1.48 -9.54
N GLN A 863 27.93 2.67 -9.67
CA GLN A 863 28.01 3.45 -10.90
C GLN A 863 28.67 2.68 -12.04
N SER A 864 29.54 1.70 -11.76
CA SER A 864 30.13 0.81 -12.77
C SER A 864 29.10 -0.07 -13.49
N HIS A 865 27.91 -0.26 -12.90
CA HIS A 865 26.79 -0.99 -13.47
C HIS A 865 25.85 -0.07 -14.28
N VAL A 866 26.21 1.20 -14.44
CA VAL A 866 25.40 2.24 -15.08
C VAL A 866 26.21 2.93 -16.18
N LYS A 867 25.58 3.14 -17.34
CA LYS A 867 26.16 3.87 -18.47
C LYS A 867 25.17 4.89 -19.02
N ALA A 868 25.65 5.98 -19.60
CA ALA A 868 24.78 6.98 -20.20
C ALA A 868 23.88 6.36 -21.28
N PHE A 869 22.59 6.70 -21.27
CA PHE A 869 21.68 6.24 -22.33
C PHE A 869 22.05 6.92 -23.63
N VAL A 870 22.36 6.13 -24.65
CA VAL A 870 22.62 6.64 -26.00
C VAL A 870 21.29 6.57 -26.76
N PRO A 871 20.70 7.72 -27.17
CA PRO A 871 19.44 7.76 -27.91
C PRO A 871 19.47 6.88 -29.15
N TYR A 872 18.33 6.27 -29.49
CA TYR A 872 18.19 5.53 -30.73
C TYR A 872 18.24 6.46 -31.93
N TYR A 873 18.73 5.97 -33.08
CA TYR A 873 18.72 6.71 -34.34
C TYR A 873 17.86 6.02 -35.40
N GLU A 874 17.31 6.80 -36.33
CA GLU A 874 16.54 6.24 -37.45
C GLU A 874 17.41 5.30 -38.29
N GLY A 875 16.89 4.10 -38.56
CA GLY A 875 17.60 3.01 -39.24
C GLY A 875 18.33 2.05 -38.31
N GLU A 876 18.34 2.28 -36.99
CA GLU A 876 18.98 1.38 -36.03
C GLU A 876 18.21 0.06 -35.89
N SER A 877 18.94 -1.07 -35.94
CA SER A 877 18.39 -2.40 -35.66
C SER A 877 18.27 -2.62 -34.15
N ILE A 878 17.05 -2.89 -33.71
CA ILE A 878 16.67 -3.09 -32.32
C ILE A 878 15.82 -4.34 -32.19
N GLU A 879 15.50 -4.71 -30.97
CA GLU A 879 14.46 -5.69 -30.69
C GLU A 879 13.36 -5.05 -29.86
N VAL A 880 12.11 -5.37 -30.18
CA VAL A 880 10.90 -4.82 -29.59
C VAL A 880 10.15 -5.92 -28.85
N LYS A 881 9.79 -5.68 -27.61
CA LYS A 881 9.00 -6.59 -26.78
C LYS A 881 7.58 -6.71 -27.34
N ARG A 882 7.18 -7.93 -27.69
CA ARG A 882 5.84 -8.27 -28.15
C ARG A 882 4.89 -8.38 -26.95
N SER A 883 3.72 -7.76 -27.07
CA SER A 883 2.73 -7.67 -26.00
C SER A 883 2.12 -9.00 -25.57
N VAL A 884 2.08 -9.98 -26.48
CA VAL A 884 1.36 -11.24 -26.29
C VAL A 884 2.09 -12.18 -25.32
N ASP A 885 3.42 -12.19 -25.39
CA ASP A 885 4.27 -13.18 -24.72
C ASP A 885 5.57 -12.61 -24.13
N GLY A 886 5.82 -11.31 -24.31
CA GLY A 886 7.04 -10.65 -23.85
C GLY A 886 8.30 -10.99 -24.65
N ALA A 887 8.18 -11.69 -25.78
CA ALA A 887 9.33 -12.02 -26.62
C ALA A 887 9.85 -10.77 -27.35
N PHE A 888 11.16 -10.67 -27.48
CA PHE A 888 11.80 -9.58 -28.22
C PHE A 888 11.92 -9.96 -29.70
N LEU A 889 11.30 -9.16 -30.57
CA LEU A 889 11.33 -9.36 -32.01
C LEU A 889 12.20 -8.32 -32.70
N PRO A 890 12.95 -8.69 -33.76
CA PRO A 890 13.76 -7.74 -34.50
C PRO A 890 12.88 -6.66 -35.15
N ALA A 891 13.32 -5.41 -35.01
CA ALA A 891 12.67 -4.24 -35.57
C ALA A 891 13.71 -3.19 -35.97
N VAL A 892 13.30 -2.25 -36.82
CA VAL A 892 14.14 -1.12 -37.22
C VAL A 892 13.48 0.17 -36.76
N VAL A 893 14.28 1.07 -36.16
CA VAL A 893 13.82 2.40 -35.77
C VAL A 893 13.49 3.20 -37.03
N THR A 894 12.28 3.74 -37.14
CA THR A 894 11.80 4.53 -38.28
C THR A 894 11.44 5.96 -37.91
N GLY A 895 11.59 6.33 -36.64
CA GLY A 895 11.38 7.69 -36.17
C GLY A 895 11.61 7.82 -34.68
N ILE A 896 12.06 9.00 -34.25
CA ILE A 896 12.18 9.35 -32.84
C ILE A 896 10.99 10.26 -32.50
N ILE A 897 10.20 9.92 -31.49
CA ILE A 897 8.98 10.66 -31.13
C ILE A 897 9.27 11.59 -29.95
N SER A 898 9.81 11.03 -28.88
CA SER A 898 10.12 11.72 -27.63
C SER A 898 11.29 11.02 -26.94
N GLU A 899 11.71 11.54 -25.77
CA GLU A 899 12.68 10.86 -24.91
C GLU A 899 12.20 9.51 -24.37
N THR A 900 10.90 9.21 -24.49
CA THR A 900 10.23 8.01 -23.94
C THR A 900 9.67 7.09 -25.01
N ALA A 901 9.52 7.52 -26.26
CA ALA A 901 8.95 6.69 -27.33
C ALA A 901 9.65 6.85 -28.69
N ILE A 902 9.68 5.76 -29.44
CA ILE A 902 10.16 5.69 -30.82
C ILE A 902 9.13 5.06 -31.74
N TYR A 903 9.23 5.35 -33.03
CA TYR A 903 8.57 4.60 -34.08
C TYR A 903 9.48 3.47 -34.55
N VAL A 904 8.94 2.26 -34.63
CA VAL A 904 9.64 1.07 -35.09
C VAL A 904 8.86 0.42 -36.24
N ARG A 905 9.56 -0.32 -37.09
CA ARG A 905 8.98 -1.18 -38.10
C ARG A 905 9.42 -2.60 -37.81
N MET A 906 8.47 -3.49 -37.58
CA MET A 906 8.71 -4.93 -37.41
C MET A 906 8.66 -5.64 -38.76
N ASN A 907 9.38 -6.75 -38.90
CA ASN A 907 9.55 -7.47 -40.16
C ASN A 907 8.27 -8.17 -40.66
N ASP A 908 7.29 -8.36 -39.80
CA ASP A 908 6.09 -9.16 -40.03
C ASP A 908 4.96 -8.41 -40.75
N ASN A 909 4.92 -7.06 -40.73
CA ASN A 909 3.75 -6.33 -41.26
C ASN A 909 4.02 -4.96 -41.91
N ASN A 910 5.27 -4.53 -42.09
CA ASN A 910 5.69 -3.27 -42.75
C ASN A 910 5.06 -1.95 -42.22
N LYS A 911 4.18 -1.99 -41.21
CA LYS A 911 3.52 -0.84 -40.58
C LYS A 911 4.42 -0.22 -39.51
N ARG A 912 4.44 1.11 -39.47
CA ARG A 912 5.12 1.91 -38.44
C ARG A 912 4.34 1.82 -37.12
N ARG A 913 4.99 1.42 -36.03
CA ARG A 913 4.39 1.29 -34.68
C ARG A 913 5.07 2.21 -33.69
N ARG A 914 4.31 2.87 -32.81
CA ARG A 914 4.85 3.60 -31.67
C ARG A 914 5.16 2.62 -30.54
N VAL A 915 6.37 2.64 -30.02
CA VAL A 915 6.83 1.76 -28.95
C VAL A 915 7.57 2.59 -27.90
N ASP A 916 7.26 2.34 -26.64
CA ASP A 916 7.97 2.94 -25.51
C ASP A 916 9.39 2.35 -25.40
N HIS A 917 10.38 3.17 -25.03
CA HIS A 917 11.76 2.70 -24.88
C HIS A 917 11.90 1.54 -23.87
N SER A 918 11.01 1.44 -22.87
CA SER A 918 10.94 0.32 -21.93
C SER A 918 10.74 -1.05 -22.60
N ASN A 919 10.16 -1.05 -23.80
CA ASN A 919 9.87 -2.23 -24.60
C ASN A 919 10.88 -2.41 -25.75
N VAL A 920 12.02 -1.73 -25.73
CA VAL A 920 13.02 -1.75 -26.81
C VAL A 920 14.40 -2.06 -26.24
N ARG A 921 15.18 -2.89 -26.93
CA ARG A 921 16.61 -3.10 -26.63
C ARG A 921 17.45 -3.13 -27.91
N ARG A 922 18.75 -2.86 -27.79
CA ARG A 922 19.69 -3.03 -28.91
C ARG A 922 19.99 -4.51 -29.12
N VAL A 923 20.12 -4.91 -30.39
CA VAL A 923 20.61 -6.24 -30.77
C VAL A 923 22.06 -6.38 -30.27
N LYS A 924 22.40 -7.50 -29.61
CA LYS A 924 23.77 -7.78 -29.15
C LYS A 924 24.69 -7.87 -30.37
N GLN A 925 25.66 -6.96 -30.49
CA GLN A 925 26.60 -6.94 -31.61
C GLN A 925 27.78 -7.88 -31.31
N PHE A 926 27.86 -8.98 -32.06
CA PHE A 926 28.98 -9.91 -32.00
C PHE A 926 30.18 -9.40 -32.83
N LYS A 927 31.39 -9.61 -32.31
CA LYS A 927 32.68 -9.24 -32.92
C LYS A 927 33.57 -10.46 -33.11
N VAL A 928 34.56 -10.34 -34.00
CA VAL A 928 35.61 -11.34 -34.17
C VAL A 928 36.32 -11.57 -32.83
N GLY A 929 36.37 -12.83 -32.40
CA GLY A 929 36.92 -13.26 -31.13
C GLY A 929 35.88 -13.60 -30.06
N ASP A 930 34.62 -13.18 -30.22
CA ASP A 930 33.56 -13.50 -29.27
C ASP A 930 33.24 -15.01 -29.29
N PRO A 931 33.14 -15.66 -28.11
CA PRO A 931 32.66 -17.02 -28.02
C PRO A 931 31.13 -17.02 -28.14
N VAL A 932 30.58 -17.89 -28.98
CA VAL A 932 29.16 -17.95 -29.35
C VAL A 932 28.66 -19.38 -29.42
N PHE A 933 27.39 -19.61 -29.10
CA PHE A 933 26.69 -20.83 -29.47
C PHE A 933 26.08 -20.62 -30.86
N ALA A 934 26.24 -21.60 -31.74
CA ALA A 934 25.68 -21.55 -33.08
C ALA A 934 25.16 -22.90 -33.54
N PRO A 935 24.10 -22.94 -34.36
CA PRO A 935 23.66 -24.18 -34.99
C PRO A 935 24.68 -24.65 -36.01
N PHE A 936 25.01 -25.95 -35.99
CA PHE A 936 25.87 -26.54 -37.02
C PHE A 936 25.02 -27.12 -38.15
N ASN A 937 25.27 -26.77 -39.42
CA ASN A 937 24.57 -27.31 -40.60
C ASN A 937 23.03 -27.24 -40.53
N ASP A 938 22.46 -26.18 -39.97
CA ASP A 938 21.00 -26.03 -39.79
C ASP A 938 20.32 -27.17 -38.99
N SER A 939 21.09 -27.93 -38.19
CA SER A 939 20.60 -29.09 -37.41
C SER A 939 19.64 -28.71 -36.27
N GLY A 940 19.54 -27.42 -35.94
CA GLY A 940 18.75 -26.90 -34.83
C GLY A 940 19.40 -27.07 -33.45
N GLU A 941 20.50 -27.81 -33.35
CA GLU A 941 21.29 -27.97 -32.11
C GLU A 941 22.45 -26.97 -32.08
N PHE A 942 22.63 -26.30 -30.95
CA PHE A 942 23.64 -25.25 -30.77
C PHE A 942 24.93 -25.81 -30.18
N PHE A 943 26.05 -25.55 -30.85
CA PHE A 943 27.38 -25.96 -30.43
C PHE A 943 28.25 -24.74 -30.08
N PRO A 944 29.17 -24.87 -29.11
CA PRO A 944 30.06 -23.79 -28.76
C PRO A 944 31.06 -23.54 -29.89
N ALA A 945 31.20 -22.28 -30.26
CA ALA A 945 32.03 -21.81 -31.33
C ALA A 945 32.66 -20.45 -31.00
N LYS A 946 33.60 -20.03 -31.84
CA LYS A 946 34.23 -18.72 -31.76
C LYS A 946 34.11 -18.02 -33.10
N ILE A 947 33.74 -16.75 -33.10
CA ILE A 947 33.73 -15.95 -34.31
C ILE A 947 35.18 -15.72 -34.75
N VAL A 948 35.56 -16.31 -35.88
CA VAL A 948 36.93 -16.18 -36.43
C VAL A 948 37.04 -15.10 -37.50
N LYS A 949 35.92 -14.72 -38.13
CA LYS A 949 35.91 -13.68 -39.16
C LYS A 949 34.53 -13.04 -39.28
N GLU A 950 34.51 -11.76 -39.58
CA GLU A 950 33.32 -11.05 -40.05
C GLU A 950 33.46 -10.76 -41.55
N ASN A 951 32.43 -11.12 -42.31
CA ASN A 951 32.39 -10.97 -43.76
C ASN A 951 31.82 -9.59 -44.14
N ALA A 952 32.09 -9.14 -45.37
CA ALA A 952 31.67 -7.83 -45.85
C ALA A 952 30.14 -7.69 -45.99
N ASP A 953 29.42 -8.81 -46.07
CA ASP A 953 27.96 -8.89 -46.14
C ASP A 953 27.27 -8.92 -44.75
N GLY A 954 28.05 -8.87 -43.66
CA GLY A 954 27.55 -8.88 -42.28
C GLY A 954 27.36 -10.28 -41.67
N THR A 955 27.62 -11.35 -42.43
CA THR A 955 27.70 -12.71 -41.87
C THR A 955 29.04 -12.93 -41.16
N VAL A 956 29.14 -14.02 -40.38
CA VAL A 956 30.38 -14.40 -39.70
C VAL A 956 30.81 -15.81 -40.01
N ASN A 957 32.08 -16.08 -39.85
CA ASN A 957 32.62 -17.43 -39.87
C ASN A 957 32.92 -17.88 -38.44
N LEU A 958 32.57 -19.11 -38.14
CA LEU A 958 32.68 -19.74 -36.84
C LEU A 958 33.73 -20.84 -36.86
N LEU A 959 34.38 -21.04 -35.72
CA LEU A 959 35.21 -22.18 -35.40
C LEU A 959 34.64 -22.85 -34.17
N PHE A 960 34.10 -24.05 -34.31
CA PHE A 960 33.57 -24.86 -33.22
C PHE A 960 34.71 -25.45 -32.38
N ASP A 961 34.41 -25.81 -31.13
CA ASP A 961 35.41 -26.30 -30.17
C ASP A 961 36.02 -27.67 -30.57
N ASP A 962 35.33 -28.45 -31.41
CA ASP A 962 35.82 -29.70 -32.01
C ASP A 962 36.76 -29.50 -33.21
N GLY A 963 36.95 -28.24 -33.63
CA GLY A 963 37.82 -27.85 -34.74
C GLY A 963 37.09 -27.64 -36.07
N ASP A 964 35.79 -27.91 -36.14
CA ASP A 964 34.98 -27.70 -37.33
C ASP A 964 34.73 -26.21 -37.60
N LYS A 965 34.48 -25.86 -38.86
CA LYS A 965 34.28 -24.47 -39.29
C LYS A 965 33.03 -24.34 -40.11
N GLU A 966 32.31 -23.25 -39.86
CA GLU A 966 31.15 -22.87 -40.65
C GLU A 966 31.29 -21.42 -41.10
N ASN A 967 30.96 -21.17 -42.37
CA ASN A 967 31.16 -19.87 -43.00
C ASN A 967 29.82 -19.25 -43.37
N ASN A 968 29.77 -17.92 -43.39
CA ASN A 968 28.59 -17.13 -43.76
C ASN A 968 27.37 -17.33 -42.83
N VAL A 969 27.62 -17.58 -41.54
CA VAL A 969 26.56 -17.68 -40.53
C VAL A 969 26.00 -16.30 -40.22
N GLU A 970 24.68 -16.15 -40.27
CA GLU A 970 24.05 -14.87 -39.96
C GLU A 970 24.17 -14.56 -38.47
N LYS A 971 24.59 -13.34 -38.11
CA LYS A 971 24.74 -12.94 -36.69
C LYS A 971 23.47 -13.09 -35.84
N ARG A 972 22.29 -13.15 -36.48
CA ARG A 972 21.00 -13.33 -35.81
C ARG A 972 20.76 -14.75 -35.27
N VAL A 973 21.50 -15.75 -35.75
CA VAL A 973 21.37 -17.15 -35.29
C VAL A 973 22.42 -17.52 -34.24
N LEU A 974 23.23 -16.54 -33.79
CA LEU A 974 24.25 -16.74 -32.78
C LEU A 974 23.73 -16.37 -31.40
N GLU A 975 24.09 -17.17 -30.40
CA GLU A 975 23.93 -16.85 -28.99
C GLU A 975 25.31 -16.60 -28.37
N ALA A 976 25.43 -15.77 -27.35
CA ALA A 976 26.73 -15.54 -26.71
C ALA A 976 27.09 -16.69 -25.77
N ILE A 977 28.33 -17.18 -25.81
CA ILE A 977 28.88 -18.00 -24.71
C ILE A 977 29.27 -17.01 -23.61
N GLU A 978 28.50 -16.99 -22.53
CA GLU A 978 28.87 -16.26 -21.32
C GLU A 978 29.69 -17.21 -20.43
N TYR A 979 31.02 -17.09 -20.44
CA TYR A 979 31.86 -17.68 -19.41
C TYR A 979 31.51 -16.98 -18.08
N ILE A 980 30.87 -17.72 -17.16
CA ILE A 980 30.60 -17.31 -15.77
C ILE A 980 31.90 -17.25 -14.98
#